data_AF-A0A6N2KGT8-F1
#
_entry.id   AF-A0A6N2KGT8-F1
#
_cell.length_a   1.000
_cell.length_b   1.000
_cell.length_c   1.000
_cell.angle_alpha   90.00
_cell.angle_beta   90.00
_cell.angle_gamma   90.00
#
_symmetry.space_group_name_H-M   'P 1'
#
loop_
_entity.id
_entity.type
_entity.pdbx_description
1 polymer ?
#
loop_
_entity_poly.entity_id
_entity_poly.type
_entity_poly.pdbx_seq_one_letter_code
_entity_poly.pdbx_strand_id
1 'polypeptide(L)'
;MAVDHNKKDMDIDNKGEEEQKGKPVMVILVGAPGSGKSTFCERVMGSSLRPWTRICQDTINNGKAGTKPQCLKRAAAALKEGKSVFIDRCNLDKEQRSDFIKLDCGAQVDAHAVVLDLPAKLCISRSIKRTGHEGNLQGGKAAAVVNRMLQKKELPKLNEGFTRIVFCHNENDVEATIKAYTALGPLDTLSNGCFGQKNPDAKIQLGIMKFLKKVEAPSSVGSSSDSVQDSAYPQASDANNICFKGTTKDSLLLGVASKEVKESENLAKGSVDADVSVDEITTLAFPSISTADFQFNNETASDIIVEKVEEFVNKLENARLVLVDLSHGSKILSLVRTKAEKRNIDSKKFFTFVGNITQLYSQGGLRCNVIANAANWRLKPGGGGVNAAIFTAAGLALETATKERANSLLPGHAVVVPLPSDSPLYTREGVSHVIHVLGPNMNPQRPNSLNNDYNKGCSILREAYTSLFTGFLSILRSRSKLPRRISEKLALTPLDLKDPSLDPRNHLTNSDQKIKRDDGCVYERSKKCKGPNDETVADISAPSSTYGKVTGDKSKLEGPTSKTWGSWAQALYHIAMHPEKHKDELLEVLDDVLVLNDLYPKACKHLLVLARHEGLDGLADVHQEHLQWLMTMHAVGLKWAEKLLHEDSSLVFRLGYHLVPSMRQLHLHVISQDFNSNHLKNKKHWNSFNTAFFRDSVDVIEEIKNHGKATIKDEDSQLSMELRCHRCRSAHPNIPRLKSHISICQAPFPHALLENGHLVLAPKT
;
A
#
# COMPACT_ATOMS: atom_id res chain seq x y z
N MET A 1 46.22 81.69 37.96
CA MET A 1 45.17 80.68 38.18
C MET A 1 44.22 80.79 37.00
N ALA A 2 44.26 79.82 36.08
CA ALA A 2 43.54 79.86 34.80
C ALA A 2 42.22 79.06 34.95
N VAL A 3 41.05 79.68 34.76
CA VAL A 3 40.33 79.84 33.48
C VAL A 3 39.78 78.51 32.96
N ASP A 4 38.46 78.40 33.01
CA ASP A 4 37.67 77.61 32.06
C ASP A 4 36.41 78.41 31.66
N HIS A 5 35.92 78.26 30.43
CA HIS A 5 34.98 79.19 29.79
C HIS A 5 34.31 78.61 28.53
N ASN A 6 33.07 79.03 28.24
CA ASN A 6 32.21 78.55 27.11
C ASN A 6 31.71 77.11 27.29
N LYS A 7 30.68 76.60 26.60
CA LYS A 7 29.48 77.14 25.89
C LYS A 7 28.42 75.99 26.00
N LYS A 8 27.11 76.19 26.02
CA LYS A 8 26.19 76.71 24.98
C LYS A 8 26.20 75.89 23.68
N ASP A 9 25.03 75.85 23.03
CA ASP A 9 24.73 75.24 21.73
C ASP A 9 24.67 73.68 21.77
N MET A 10 23.78 72.98 21.05
CA MET A 10 22.60 73.37 20.27
C MET A 10 21.66 72.16 20.12
N ASP A 11 20.35 72.39 19.88
CA ASP A 11 19.46 71.32 19.41
C ASP A 11 19.89 70.86 18.01
N ILE A 12 20.10 69.56 17.85
CA ILE A 12 20.28 68.90 16.55
C ILE A 12 19.40 67.65 16.54
N ASP A 13 18.53 67.55 15.53
CA ASP A 13 17.74 66.36 15.26
C ASP A 13 18.64 65.13 15.16
N ASN A 14 18.42 64.15 16.04
CA ASN A 14 18.70 62.77 15.71
C ASN A 14 17.40 61.99 15.88
N LYS A 15 16.66 61.86 14.76
CA LYS A 15 15.47 61.02 14.69
C LYS A 15 15.89 59.60 15.07
N GLY A 16 15.47 59.18 16.26
CA GLY A 16 15.89 57.89 16.82
C GLY A 16 15.66 56.79 15.79
N GLU A 17 16.72 56.08 15.45
CA GLU A 17 16.67 54.97 14.52
C GLU A 17 15.66 53.95 15.06
N GLU A 18 14.53 53.79 14.37
CA GLU A 18 13.68 52.62 14.61
C GLU A 18 14.50 51.40 14.19
N GLU A 19 15.18 50.78 15.16
CA GLU A 19 15.81 49.47 15.00
C GLU A 19 14.81 48.59 14.26
N GLN A 20 15.10 48.23 13.00
CA GLN A 20 14.22 47.39 12.22
C GLN A 20 14.18 46.01 12.89
N LYS A 21 13.18 45.80 13.74
CA LYS A 21 13.08 44.62 14.61
C LYS A 21 12.88 43.39 13.73
N GLY A 22 14.00 42.75 13.43
CA GLY A 22 14.14 41.66 12.50
C GLY A 22 13.11 40.56 12.78
N LYS A 23 12.40 40.18 11.71
CA LYS A 23 11.22 39.33 11.81
C LYS A 23 11.56 38.01 12.53
N PRO A 24 10.94 37.68 13.69
CA PRO A 24 11.32 36.47 14.42
C PRO A 24 10.90 35.22 13.64
N VAL A 25 11.74 34.19 13.70
CA VAL A 25 11.48 32.90 13.03
C VAL A 25 11.25 31.82 14.10
N MET A 26 10.17 31.06 13.94
CA MET A 26 9.88 29.88 14.77
C MET A 26 10.14 28.61 13.96
N VAL A 27 11.15 27.83 14.34
CA VAL A 27 11.52 26.59 13.65
C VAL A 27 11.08 25.38 14.47
N ILE A 28 10.09 24.64 13.95
CA ILE A 28 9.59 23.41 14.56
C ILE A 28 10.42 22.23 14.04
N LEU A 29 11.13 21.54 14.93
CA LEU A 29 11.95 20.39 14.57
C LEU A 29 11.11 19.10 14.62
N VAL A 30 10.97 18.45 13.46
CA VAL A 30 10.21 17.19 13.30
C VAL A 30 11.19 16.05 13.10
N GLY A 31 11.13 15.00 13.91
CA GLY A 31 12.02 13.84 13.76
C GLY A 31 12.12 12.96 15.01
N ALA A 32 12.50 11.70 14.81
CA ALA A 32 12.59 10.69 15.87
C ALA A 32 13.71 10.98 16.91
N PRO A 33 13.71 10.30 18.07
CA PRO A 33 14.89 10.29 18.95
C PRO A 33 16.14 9.83 18.20
N GLY A 34 17.28 10.48 18.46
CA GLY A 34 18.54 10.22 17.76
C GLY A 34 18.65 10.80 16.35
N SER A 35 17.64 11.52 15.83
CA SER A 35 17.68 12.16 14.50
C SER A 35 18.55 13.43 14.42
N GLY A 36 19.21 13.85 15.51
CA GLY A 36 20.13 14.99 15.52
C GLY A 36 19.53 16.36 15.91
N LYS A 37 18.23 16.47 16.24
CA LYS A 37 17.54 17.75 16.54
C LYS A 37 18.31 18.69 17.49
N SER A 38 18.74 18.20 18.64
CA SER A 38 19.42 19.01 19.66
C SER A 38 20.77 19.53 19.15
N THR A 39 21.53 18.67 18.47
CA THR A 39 22.80 19.00 17.80
C THR A 39 22.62 19.98 16.64
N PHE A 40 21.47 19.97 15.96
CA PHE A 40 21.10 20.98 14.97
C PHE A 40 20.89 22.34 15.64
N CYS A 41 20.13 22.41 16.75
CA CYS A 41 20.00 23.64 17.54
C CYS A 41 21.36 24.14 18.01
N GLU A 42 22.16 23.29 18.66
CA GLU A 42 23.47 23.62 19.21
C GLU A 42 24.42 24.24 18.16
N ARG A 43 24.48 23.65 16.96
CA ARG A 43 25.37 24.14 15.88
C ARG A 43 24.86 25.38 15.15
N VAL A 44 23.54 25.62 15.10
CA VAL A 44 23.03 26.91 14.63
C VAL A 44 23.25 28.00 15.70
N MET A 45 22.87 27.72 16.95
CA MET A 45 22.99 28.67 18.06
C MET A 45 24.43 29.08 18.36
N GLY A 46 25.39 28.16 18.24
CA GLY A 46 26.81 28.43 18.48
C GLY A 46 27.55 29.10 17.31
N SER A 47 26.86 29.52 16.24
CA SER A 47 27.51 30.14 15.07
C SER A 47 26.66 31.16 14.31
N SER A 48 25.36 31.32 14.62
CA SER A 48 24.47 32.29 13.98
C SER A 48 24.53 33.66 14.65
N LEU A 49 24.46 34.72 13.84
CA LEU A 49 24.36 36.11 14.31
C LEU A 49 22.94 36.50 14.77
N ARG A 50 21.93 35.69 14.43
CA ARG A 50 20.54 35.89 14.85
C ARG A 50 20.33 35.37 16.28
N PRO A 51 19.62 36.10 17.17
CA PRO A 51 19.38 35.64 18.53
C PRO A 51 18.39 34.47 18.56
N TRP A 52 18.87 33.29 18.97
CA TRP A 52 18.11 32.04 19.00
C TRP A 52 17.82 31.54 20.43
N THR A 53 16.74 30.78 20.62
CA THR A 53 16.42 30.10 21.89
C THR A 53 15.87 28.69 21.64
N ARG A 54 16.52 27.66 22.21
CA ARG A 54 16.07 26.25 22.16
C ARG A 54 15.01 25.99 23.24
N ILE A 55 13.83 25.56 22.81
CA ILE A 55 12.70 25.12 23.65
C ILE A 55 12.62 23.60 23.57
N CYS A 56 13.27 22.90 24.50
CA CYS A 56 13.23 21.44 24.64
C CYS A 56 12.32 21.04 25.80
N GLN A 57 11.35 20.14 25.61
CA GLN A 57 10.49 19.69 26.73
C GLN A 57 11.31 18.97 27.81
N ASP A 58 12.35 18.24 27.42
CA ASP A 58 13.12 17.37 28.32
C ASP A 58 13.96 18.17 29.34
N THR A 59 14.18 19.48 29.12
CA THR A 59 14.97 20.35 30.02
C THR A 59 14.28 21.64 30.48
N ILE A 60 13.07 21.94 30.01
CA ILE A 60 12.39 23.23 30.29
C ILE A 60 12.08 23.48 31.78
N ASN A 61 12.03 22.43 32.61
CA ASN A 61 11.79 22.54 34.05
C ASN A 61 13.14 22.50 34.81
N ASN A 62 13.95 23.56 34.67
CA ASN A 62 15.28 23.71 35.27
C ASN A 62 16.20 22.50 35.02
N GLY A 63 16.35 22.09 33.76
CA GLY A 63 17.16 20.93 33.37
C GLY A 63 16.42 19.58 33.50
N LYS A 64 15.14 19.59 33.85
CA LYS A 64 14.27 18.40 33.93
C LYS A 64 13.11 18.51 32.95
N ALA A 65 12.44 17.38 32.70
CA ALA A 65 11.28 17.32 31.82
C ALA A 65 10.11 18.17 32.35
N GLY A 66 9.48 18.94 31.45
CA GLY A 66 8.30 19.75 31.71
C GLY A 66 7.10 19.35 30.83
N THR A 67 6.23 20.31 30.53
CA THR A 67 4.91 20.10 29.90
C THR A 67 4.70 20.93 28.62
N LYS A 68 3.72 20.56 27.77
CA LYS A 68 3.38 21.33 26.53
C LYS A 68 3.06 22.80 26.83
N PRO A 69 2.24 23.16 27.87
CA PRO A 69 1.96 24.57 28.18
C PRO A 69 3.19 25.38 28.62
N GLN A 70 4.15 24.77 29.32
CA GLN A 70 5.42 25.44 29.65
C GLN A 70 6.23 25.75 28.38
N CYS A 71 6.26 24.83 27.41
CA CYS A 71 6.92 25.04 26.12
C CYS A 71 6.26 26.20 25.34
N LEU A 72 4.93 26.22 25.29
CA LEU A 72 4.16 27.30 24.65
C LEU A 72 4.43 28.65 25.33
N LYS A 73 4.37 28.72 26.68
CA LYS A 73 4.64 29.95 27.43
C LYS A 73 6.06 30.48 27.23
N ARG A 74 7.07 29.61 27.21
CA ARG A 74 8.48 30.03 27.03
C ARG A 74 8.79 30.41 25.58
N ALA A 75 8.18 29.75 24.59
CA ALA A 75 8.27 30.15 23.19
C ALA A 75 7.62 31.53 22.96
N ALA A 76 6.41 31.75 23.47
CA ALA A 76 5.73 33.04 23.38
C ALA A 76 6.51 34.18 24.05
N ALA A 77 7.14 33.92 25.21
CA ALA A 77 8.00 34.89 25.87
C ALA A 77 9.24 35.24 25.01
N ALA A 78 9.97 34.23 24.52
CA ALA A 78 11.16 34.46 23.70
C ALA A 78 10.85 35.18 22.38
N LEU A 79 9.72 34.88 21.73
CA LEU A 79 9.25 35.59 20.53
C LEU A 79 8.92 37.06 20.83
N LYS A 80 8.29 37.36 21.99
CA LYS A 80 8.03 38.73 22.46
C LYS A 80 9.31 39.48 22.88
N GLU A 81 10.34 38.75 23.31
CA GLU A 81 11.71 39.27 23.49
C GLU A 81 12.47 39.48 22.16
N GLY A 82 11.81 39.31 20.99
CA GLY A 82 12.41 39.46 19.65
C GLY A 82 13.32 38.30 19.21
N LYS A 83 13.38 37.21 19.97
CA LYS A 83 14.29 36.08 19.74
C LYS A 83 13.62 35.05 18.83
N SER A 84 14.38 34.51 17.89
CA SER A 84 13.94 33.38 17.06
C SER A 84 14.02 32.07 17.87
N VAL A 85 13.14 31.10 17.64
CA VAL A 85 12.97 29.94 18.54
C VAL A 85 13.05 28.59 17.82
N PHE A 86 13.67 27.61 18.47
CA PHE A 86 13.66 26.20 18.05
C PHE A 86 12.77 25.37 18.96
N ILE A 87 11.79 24.64 18.40
CA ILE A 87 10.92 23.73 19.16
C ILE A 87 11.44 22.29 19.03
N ASP A 88 12.26 21.85 19.99
CA ASP A 88 12.87 20.50 20.04
C ASP A 88 11.96 19.54 20.85
N ARG A 89 10.93 19.00 20.18
CA ARG A 89 9.89 18.18 20.83
C ARG A 89 9.46 16.95 20.00
N CYS A 90 10.26 16.55 19.02
CA CYS A 90 9.98 15.52 18.00
C CYS A 90 8.81 15.80 17.04
N ASN A 91 7.70 16.40 17.51
CA ASN A 91 6.64 17.04 16.73
C ASN A 91 6.05 16.17 15.59
N LEU A 92 5.78 14.89 15.92
CA LEU A 92 5.57 13.83 14.93
C LEU A 92 4.15 13.79 14.33
N ASP A 93 3.16 14.32 15.02
CA ASP A 93 1.77 14.43 14.57
C ASP A 93 1.36 15.91 14.42
N LYS A 94 0.27 16.16 13.67
CA LYS A 94 -0.25 17.51 13.40
C LYS A 94 -0.71 18.24 14.67
N GLU A 95 -1.24 17.51 15.65
CA GLU A 95 -1.79 18.04 16.91
C GLU A 95 -0.68 18.55 17.86
N GLN A 96 0.50 17.93 17.84
CA GLN A 96 1.68 18.49 18.50
C GLN A 96 2.11 19.81 17.87
N ARG A 97 2.02 19.95 16.54
CA ARG A 97 2.45 21.14 15.79
C ARG A 97 1.46 22.30 15.87
N SER A 98 0.15 22.02 15.80
CA SER A 98 -0.88 23.05 15.64
C SER A 98 -0.89 24.11 16.73
N ASP A 99 -0.61 23.73 17.98
CA ASP A 99 -0.63 24.67 19.12
C ASP A 99 0.53 25.67 19.07
N PHE A 100 1.67 25.29 18.48
CA PHE A 100 2.78 26.20 18.26
C PHE A 100 2.50 27.17 17.11
N ILE A 101 1.92 26.67 16.01
CA ILE A 101 1.55 27.53 14.86
C ILE A 101 0.45 28.53 15.24
N LYS A 102 -0.44 28.15 16.17
CA LYS A 102 -1.48 29.01 16.75
C LYS A 102 -1.01 29.88 17.93
N LEU A 103 0.30 30.01 18.18
CA LEU A 103 0.81 30.94 19.20
C LEU A 103 0.60 32.39 18.77
N ASP A 104 -0.45 33.03 19.29
CA ASP A 104 -0.51 34.49 19.28
C ASP A 104 0.65 35.06 20.11
N CYS A 105 1.56 35.71 19.40
CA CYS A 105 2.76 36.34 19.93
C CYS A 105 2.74 37.87 19.77
N GLY A 106 1.69 38.46 19.18
CA GLY A 106 1.58 39.89 18.93
C GLY A 106 2.57 40.47 17.89
N ALA A 107 3.29 39.60 17.17
CA ALA A 107 4.24 39.96 16.12
C ALA A 107 4.09 39.00 14.92
N GLN A 108 4.44 39.45 13.72
CA GLN A 108 4.35 38.59 12.52
C GLN A 108 5.54 37.62 12.48
N VAL A 109 5.37 36.42 13.02
CA VAL A 109 6.41 35.38 13.11
C VAL A 109 6.33 34.42 11.92
N ASP A 110 7.46 34.13 11.26
CA ASP A 110 7.49 33.11 10.21
C ASP A 110 7.69 31.70 10.80
N ALA A 111 6.73 30.82 10.52
CA ALA A 111 6.72 29.45 11.02
C ALA A 111 7.39 28.50 10.00
N HIS A 112 8.56 27.97 10.37
CA HIS A 112 9.31 27.00 9.57
C HIS A 112 9.21 25.60 10.17
N ALA A 113 9.28 24.55 9.33
CA ALA A 113 9.52 23.18 9.76
C ALA A 113 10.84 22.64 9.22
N VAL A 114 11.62 21.95 10.06
CA VAL A 114 12.81 21.17 9.64
C VAL A 114 12.59 19.72 10.01
N VAL A 115 12.50 18.85 9.00
CA VAL A 115 12.13 17.44 9.12
C VAL A 115 13.40 16.58 8.98
N LEU A 116 13.92 16.12 10.10
CA LEU A 116 15.08 15.21 10.16
C LEU A 116 14.62 13.77 9.93
N ASP A 117 14.44 13.40 8.65
CA ASP A 117 14.00 12.09 8.16
C ASP A 117 15.19 11.13 7.89
N LEU A 118 16.12 11.09 8.83
CA LEU A 118 17.28 10.20 8.78
C LEU A 118 16.87 8.72 8.93
N PRO A 119 17.58 7.77 8.29
CA PRO A 119 17.23 6.35 8.36
C PRO A 119 17.06 5.82 9.79
N ALA A 120 16.00 5.06 10.05
CA ALA A 120 15.67 4.56 11.39
C ALA A 120 16.84 3.82 12.06
N LYS A 121 17.63 3.04 11.30
CA LYS A 121 18.84 2.36 11.79
C LYS A 121 19.89 3.32 12.37
N LEU A 122 20.04 4.51 11.77
CA LEU A 122 20.97 5.56 12.23
C LEU A 122 20.42 6.28 13.47
N CYS A 123 19.12 6.60 13.49
CA CYS A 123 18.46 7.16 14.67
C CYS A 123 18.55 6.20 15.89
N ILE A 124 18.37 4.90 15.66
CA ILE A 124 18.50 3.86 16.69
C ILE A 124 19.97 3.71 17.13
N SER A 125 20.94 3.62 16.22
CA SER A 125 22.35 3.47 16.62
C SER A 125 22.88 4.69 17.37
N ARG A 126 22.45 5.90 16.98
CA ARG A 126 22.71 7.15 17.73
C ARG A 126 22.06 7.14 19.11
N SER A 127 20.82 6.69 19.23
CA SER A 127 20.12 6.62 20.53
C SER A 127 20.73 5.58 21.48
N ILE A 128 21.19 4.43 20.96
CA ILE A 128 21.85 3.40 21.76
C ILE A 128 23.26 3.83 22.21
N LYS A 129 24.00 4.55 21.35
CA LYS A 129 25.36 5.05 21.67
C LYS A 129 25.39 6.30 22.56
N ARG A 130 24.25 6.92 22.87
CA ARG A 130 24.17 8.15 23.66
C ARG A 130 24.21 7.86 25.17
N THR A 131 25.34 8.12 25.79
CA THR A 131 25.42 8.38 27.22
C THR A 131 24.88 9.79 27.54
N GLY A 132 24.29 9.98 28.73
CA GLY A 132 24.01 11.31 29.30
C GLY A 132 22.93 12.20 28.65
N HIS A 133 22.13 11.74 27.68
CA HIS A 133 21.12 12.61 27.05
C HIS A 133 19.90 12.90 27.93
N GLU A 134 19.44 14.16 27.89
CA GLU A 134 18.31 14.79 28.59
C GLU A 134 17.01 13.95 28.75
N GLY A 135 16.78 12.97 27.87
CA GLY A 135 15.52 12.20 27.78
C GLY A 135 15.62 10.74 28.25
N ASN A 136 16.73 10.32 28.88
CA ASN A 136 16.95 8.98 29.47
C ASN A 136 16.72 7.75 28.57
N LEU A 137 16.63 7.93 27.24
CA LEU A 137 16.40 6.88 26.25
C LEU A 137 17.68 6.10 25.91
N GLN A 138 18.10 5.21 26.83
CA GLN A 138 19.30 4.37 26.67
C GLN A 138 18.96 2.89 26.38
N GLY A 139 19.93 2.17 25.81
CA GLY A 139 19.89 0.73 25.59
C GLY A 139 18.76 0.23 24.67
N GLY A 140 18.38 -1.04 24.80
CA GLY A 140 17.41 -1.70 23.90
C GLY A 140 16.02 -1.05 23.84
N LYS A 141 15.63 -0.31 24.90
CA LYS A 141 14.37 0.45 24.94
C LYS A 141 14.32 1.54 23.86
N ALA A 142 15.45 2.13 23.51
CA ALA A 142 15.53 3.18 22.49
C ALA A 142 15.06 2.71 21.10
N ALA A 143 15.39 1.47 20.70
CA ALA A 143 14.94 0.91 19.43
C ALA A 143 13.42 0.76 19.35
N ALA A 144 12.79 0.33 20.44
CA ALA A 144 11.34 0.19 20.53
C ALA A 144 10.62 1.55 20.47
N VAL A 145 11.16 2.58 21.13
CA VAL A 145 10.57 3.93 21.14
C VAL A 145 10.75 4.63 19.79
N VAL A 146 11.93 4.58 19.17
CA VAL A 146 12.16 5.16 17.83
C VAL A 146 11.21 4.56 16.79
N ASN A 147 11.07 3.22 16.76
CA ASN A 147 10.16 2.57 15.82
C ASN A 147 8.68 2.90 16.09
N ARG A 148 8.24 2.91 17.36
CA ARG A 148 6.87 3.30 17.75
C ARG A 148 6.55 4.75 17.37
N MET A 149 7.51 5.65 17.53
CA MET A 149 7.40 7.06 17.15
C MET A 149 7.33 7.25 15.63
N LEU A 150 8.15 6.52 14.87
CA LEU A 150 8.10 6.56 13.40
C LEU A 150 6.79 5.98 12.82
N GLN A 151 6.14 5.04 13.51
CA GLN A 151 4.82 4.52 13.11
C GLN A 151 3.68 5.54 13.22
N LYS A 152 3.83 6.60 14.02
CA LYS A 152 2.88 7.72 14.16
C LYS A 152 3.36 9.01 13.46
N LYS A 153 4.32 8.92 12.53
CA LYS A 153 4.91 10.11 11.89
C LYS A 153 4.04 10.63 10.74
N GLU A 154 3.41 11.77 10.96
CA GLU A 154 2.79 12.60 9.93
C GLU A 154 3.79 13.67 9.45
N LEU A 155 4.03 13.74 8.14
CA LEU A 155 4.87 14.79 7.57
C LEU A 155 4.15 16.15 7.60
N PRO A 156 4.82 17.25 7.96
CA PRO A 156 4.22 18.58 7.97
C PRO A 156 3.86 19.04 6.55
N LYS A 157 2.76 19.78 6.43
CA LYS A 157 2.26 20.36 5.17
C LYS A 157 2.13 21.88 5.29
N LEU A 158 2.31 22.60 4.17
CA LEU A 158 2.20 24.07 4.15
C LEU A 158 0.81 24.56 4.65
N ASN A 159 -0.25 23.80 4.36
CA ASN A 159 -1.61 24.08 4.85
C ASN A 159 -1.84 23.82 6.36
N GLU A 160 -0.79 23.50 7.13
CA GLU A 160 -0.81 23.59 8.59
C GLU A 160 -0.51 25.03 9.09
N GLY A 161 -0.01 25.92 8.22
CA GLY A 161 0.42 27.28 8.55
C GLY A 161 1.94 27.49 8.52
N PHE A 162 2.71 26.59 7.88
CA PHE A 162 4.14 26.76 7.68
C PHE A 162 4.44 27.59 6.43
N THR A 163 5.29 28.60 6.55
CA THR A 163 5.80 29.39 5.40
C THR A 163 6.90 28.65 4.65
N ARG A 164 7.75 27.89 5.38
CA ARG A 164 8.85 27.08 4.83
C ARG A 164 8.89 25.69 5.47
N ILE A 165 9.10 24.65 4.66
CA ILE A 165 9.35 23.28 5.11
C ILE A 165 10.62 22.75 4.45
N VAL A 166 11.56 22.20 5.23
CA VAL A 166 12.79 21.56 4.73
C VAL A 166 12.85 20.12 5.21
N PHE A 167 13.05 19.16 4.31
CA PHE A 167 13.27 17.76 4.63
C PHE A 167 14.75 17.38 4.47
N CYS A 168 15.35 16.86 5.54
CA CYS A 168 16.73 16.37 5.57
C CYS A 168 16.72 14.84 5.68
N HIS A 169 17.26 14.15 4.69
CA HIS A 169 17.24 12.69 4.55
C HIS A 169 18.59 12.02 4.79
N ASN A 170 19.68 12.79 4.69
CA ASN A 170 21.04 12.38 4.99
C ASN A 170 21.81 13.52 5.69
N GLU A 171 23.01 13.23 6.20
CA GLU A 171 23.81 14.19 6.98
C GLU A 171 24.20 15.44 6.18
N ASN A 172 24.39 15.36 4.86
CA ASN A 172 24.74 16.51 4.04
C ASN A 172 23.56 17.48 3.91
N ASP A 173 22.32 16.97 3.86
CA ASP A 173 21.11 17.79 3.89
C ASP A 173 21.00 18.53 5.23
N VAL A 174 21.37 17.86 6.34
CA VAL A 174 21.40 18.47 7.68
C VAL A 174 22.48 19.55 7.73
N GLU A 175 23.70 19.29 7.24
CA GLU A 175 24.80 20.25 7.21
C GLU A 175 24.48 21.49 6.35
N ALA A 176 23.89 21.29 5.17
CA ALA A 176 23.42 22.38 4.31
C ALA A 176 22.31 23.20 4.98
N THR A 177 21.41 22.54 5.70
CA THR A 177 20.33 23.22 6.45
C THR A 177 20.89 23.97 7.66
N ILE A 178 21.87 23.42 8.39
CA ILE A 178 22.59 24.14 9.45
C ILE A 178 23.20 25.41 8.87
N LYS A 179 24.00 25.30 7.80
CA LYS A 179 24.63 26.46 7.13
C LYS A 179 23.61 27.54 6.74
N ALA A 180 22.46 27.15 6.21
CA ALA A 180 21.39 28.09 5.83
C ALA A 180 20.74 28.83 7.01
N TYR A 181 20.62 28.21 8.19
CA TYR A 181 20.13 28.89 9.41
C TYR A 181 21.24 29.60 10.19
N THR A 182 22.48 29.13 10.12
CA THR A 182 23.67 29.79 10.67
C THR A 182 23.91 31.13 9.96
N ALA A 183 23.87 31.14 8.63
CA ALA A 183 24.04 32.34 7.80
C ALA A 183 22.82 33.29 7.79
N LEU A 184 21.73 32.96 8.51
CA LEU A 184 20.54 33.79 8.57
C LEU A 184 20.74 34.93 9.58
N GLY A 185 20.99 36.15 9.10
CA GLY A 185 21.09 37.35 9.91
C GLY A 185 19.74 37.79 10.52
N PRO A 186 19.73 38.85 11.34
CA PRO A 186 18.52 39.28 12.06
C PRO A 186 17.38 39.76 11.15
N LEU A 187 17.69 40.39 10.01
CA LEU A 187 16.71 40.88 9.03
C LEU A 187 16.34 39.83 7.97
N ASP A 188 17.21 38.84 7.75
CA ASP A 188 17.12 37.93 6.60
C ASP A 188 15.94 36.94 6.71
N THR A 189 15.30 36.67 5.57
CA THR A 189 14.26 35.64 5.44
C THR A 189 14.68 34.55 4.46
N LEU A 190 14.37 33.29 4.77
CA LEU A 190 14.56 32.17 3.83
C LEU A 190 13.37 32.08 2.86
N SER A 191 13.59 31.49 1.67
CA SER A 191 12.53 31.32 0.67
C SER A 191 11.35 30.48 1.19
N ASN A 192 10.13 30.90 0.84
CA ASN A 192 8.91 30.17 1.19
C ASN A 192 8.73 28.91 0.33
N GLY A 193 7.95 27.95 0.83
CA GLY A 193 7.62 26.70 0.13
C GLY A 193 8.25 25.45 0.75
N CYS A 194 8.31 24.37 -0.04
CA CYS A 194 8.72 23.03 0.41
C CYS A 194 10.01 22.57 -0.29
N PHE A 195 11.01 22.15 0.50
CA PHE A 195 12.37 21.88 0.03
C PHE A 195 12.85 20.50 0.50
N GLY A 196 13.55 19.76 -0.38
CA GLY A 196 14.08 18.42 -0.07
C GLY A 196 13.02 17.32 0.11
N GLN A 197 11.73 17.62 -0.09
CA GLN A 197 10.66 16.61 0.04
C GLN A 197 10.86 15.53 -1.04
N LYS A 198 11.12 14.29 -0.61
CA LYS A 198 11.02 13.13 -1.51
C LYS A 198 9.57 12.98 -1.94
N ASN A 199 9.34 12.74 -3.23
CA ASN A 199 8.02 12.33 -3.71
C ASN A 199 7.55 11.11 -2.89
N PRO A 200 6.28 11.04 -2.45
CA PRO A 200 5.78 9.90 -1.65
C PRO A 200 5.88 8.57 -2.42
N ASP A 201 5.89 8.61 -3.75
CA ASP A 201 6.07 7.47 -4.65
C ASP A 201 7.54 7.01 -4.77
N ALA A 202 8.51 7.82 -4.32
CA ALA A 202 9.94 7.50 -4.35
C ALA A 202 10.35 6.54 -3.20
N LYS A 203 9.78 5.33 -3.20
CA LYS A 203 10.20 4.22 -2.32
C LYS A 203 11.60 3.75 -2.72
N ILE A 204 12.61 4.34 -2.09
CA ILE A 204 14.04 4.04 -2.31
C ILE A 204 14.31 2.54 -2.15
N GLN A 205 14.99 1.99 -3.16
CA GLN A 205 15.48 0.62 -3.16
C GLN A 205 16.50 0.42 -2.03
N LEU A 206 16.21 -0.47 -1.08
CA LEU A 206 17.20 -0.97 -0.12
C LEU A 206 17.99 -2.15 -0.72
N GLY A 207 18.63 -1.88 -1.86
CA GLY A 207 19.58 -2.75 -2.54
C GLY A 207 20.98 -2.13 -2.57
N ILE A 208 22.01 -2.94 -2.82
CA ILE A 208 23.41 -2.50 -2.97
C ILE A 208 24.03 -1.84 -1.70
N MET A 209 23.98 -2.57 -0.57
CA MET A 209 25.09 -2.56 0.40
C MET A 209 25.32 -3.97 0.95
N LYS A 210 25.69 -4.92 0.06
CA LYS A 210 26.17 -6.25 0.46
C LYS A 210 27.12 -6.93 -0.54
N PHE A 211 27.94 -6.13 -1.22
CA PHE A 211 29.21 -6.58 -1.79
C PHE A 211 30.36 -5.98 -0.96
N LEU A 212 31.56 -6.57 -1.05
CA LEU A 212 32.76 -6.20 -0.26
C LEU A 212 32.69 -6.46 1.27
N LYS A 213 32.36 -7.70 1.67
CA LYS A 213 33.22 -8.46 2.60
C LYS A 213 32.86 -9.96 2.64
N LYS A 214 33.58 -10.73 1.82
CA LYS A 214 33.86 -12.15 2.04
C LYS A 214 35.26 -12.42 1.51
N VAL A 215 36.27 -12.22 2.36
CA VAL A 215 37.58 -12.85 2.16
C VAL A 215 37.42 -14.31 2.52
N GLU A 216 38.06 -15.19 1.76
CA GLU A 216 37.96 -16.63 1.94
C GLU A 216 38.96 -17.13 2.99
N ALA A 217 38.59 -18.19 3.69
CA ALA A 217 39.49 -19.04 4.46
C ALA A 217 39.06 -20.50 4.19
N PRO A 218 39.97 -21.43 3.85
CA PRO A 218 39.57 -22.76 3.38
C PRO A 218 39.06 -23.69 4.49
N SER A 219 38.41 -24.78 4.08
CA SER A 219 38.05 -25.91 4.94
C SER A 219 39.28 -26.74 5.34
N SER A 220 39.23 -27.30 6.54
CA SER A 220 40.28 -28.10 7.18
C SER A 220 40.60 -29.44 6.48
N VAL A 221 41.89 -29.77 6.37
CA VAL A 221 42.43 -31.15 6.28
C VAL A 221 43.71 -31.25 7.12
N GLY A 222 43.91 -32.37 7.83
CA GLY A 222 45.25 -32.93 8.10
C GLY A 222 46.19 -32.26 9.11
N SER A 223 46.00 -32.58 10.40
CA SER A 223 47.03 -33.05 11.37
C SER A 223 48.49 -32.56 11.44
N SER A 224 49.00 -32.60 12.69
CA SER A 224 50.38 -32.88 13.16
C SER A 224 51.49 -31.79 13.20
N SER A 225 52.06 -31.70 14.41
CA SER A 225 53.47 -31.41 14.80
C SER A 225 54.13 -30.04 14.54
N ASP A 226 54.49 -29.42 15.67
CA ASP A 226 55.82 -28.91 16.05
C ASP A 226 56.37 -27.54 15.61
N SER A 227 56.61 -26.73 16.66
CA SER A 227 57.84 -25.96 16.94
C SER A 227 57.98 -24.47 16.52
N VAL A 228 58.10 -23.64 17.57
CA VAL A 228 59.22 -22.71 17.87
C VAL A 228 59.52 -21.51 16.93
N GLN A 229 59.17 -20.32 17.46
CA GLN A 229 59.90 -19.02 17.45
C GLN A 229 60.29 -18.26 16.16
N ASP A 230 60.14 -16.92 16.28
CA ASP A 230 61.04 -15.86 15.79
C ASP A 230 61.29 -15.67 14.26
N SER A 231 61.56 -14.45 13.75
CA SER A 231 61.45 -13.08 14.29
C SER A 231 61.51 -12.02 13.15
N ALA A 232 61.41 -10.74 13.52
CA ALA A 232 61.97 -9.55 12.86
C ALA A 232 61.44 -9.06 11.47
N TYR A 233 61.28 -7.73 11.39
CA TYR A 233 61.27 -6.92 10.15
C TYR A 233 62.70 -6.54 9.74
N PRO A 234 62.94 -6.24 8.45
CA PRO A 234 63.26 -4.86 8.00
C PRO A 234 62.26 -4.39 6.92
N GLN A 235 61.88 -3.11 6.73
CA GLN A 235 62.63 -1.85 6.49
C GLN A 235 63.31 -1.68 5.11
N ALA A 236 62.80 -0.67 4.35
CA ALA A 236 63.47 0.22 3.39
C ALA A 236 64.15 -0.37 2.12
N SER A 237 64.47 0.39 1.04
CA SER A 237 64.37 1.85 0.77
C SER A 237 64.29 2.20 -0.75
N ASP A 238 63.78 3.42 -1.02
CA ASP A 238 64.18 4.44 -2.03
C ASP A 238 64.36 4.22 -3.57
N ALA A 239 63.66 5.10 -4.30
CA ALA A 239 64.09 6.01 -5.39
C ALA A 239 64.56 5.53 -6.81
N ASN A 240 63.77 5.95 -7.82
CA ASN A 240 64.13 6.59 -9.11
C ASN A 240 65.20 5.99 -10.07
N ASN A 241 64.77 5.61 -11.30
CA ASN A 241 64.98 6.47 -12.50
C ASN A 241 64.43 5.91 -13.85
N ILE A 242 63.84 6.82 -14.65
CA ILE A 242 63.98 7.06 -16.13
C ILE A 242 64.26 5.83 -17.03
N CYS A 243 63.33 5.30 -17.86
CA CYS A 243 62.63 5.84 -19.06
C CYS A 243 63.46 5.88 -20.37
N PHE A 244 62.92 5.37 -21.50
CA PHE A 244 63.33 5.79 -22.87
C PHE A 244 62.27 5.55 -23.99
N LYS A 245 61.81 6.67 -24.61
CA LYS A 245 61.22 6.92 -25.97
C LYS A 245 60.13 6.00 -26.59
N GLY A 246 59.18 6.54 -27.38
CA GLY A 246 58.91 7.95 -27.68
C GLY A 246 57.89 8.24 -28.82
N THR A 247 57.37 9.48 -28.84
CA THR A 247 57.04 10.41 -29.97
C THR A 247 56.63 9.89 -31.37
N THR A 248 55.70 10.50 -32.12
CA THR A 248 55.39 11.95 -32.33
C THR A 248 53.87 12.28 -32.17
N LYS A 249 53.37 13.50 -31.91
CA LYS A 249 53.59 14.88 -32.47
C LYS A 249 53.07 15.05 -33.92
N ASP A 250 52.41 16.14 -34.33
CA ASP A 250 52.14 17.45 -33.67
C ASP A 250 50.81 18.13 -34.07
N SER A 251 50.57 19.33 -33.52
CA SER A 251 49.36 20.18 -33.49
C SER A 251 48.93 20.90 -34.79
N LEU A 252 47.78 21.59 -34.73
CA LEU A 252 47.65 23.01 -35.13
C LEU A 252 46.56 23.74 -34.33
N LEU A 253 46.50 25.08 -34.42
CA LEU A 253 45.79 25.98 -33.48
C LEU A 253 45.20 27.24 -34.18
N LEU A 254 44.57 28.12 -33.37
CA LEU A 254 43.92 29.42 -33.70
C LEU A 254 42.55 29.35 -34.41
N GLY A 255 41.61 30.28 -34.16
CA GLY A 255 41.63 31.35 -33.14
C GLY A 255 40.56 32.45 -33.35
N VAL A 256 40.70 33.56 -32.61
CA VAL A 256 39.87 34.79 -32.60
C VAL A 256 38.53 34.68 -31.85
N ALA A 257 38.07 35.81 -31.30
CA ALA A 257 37.01 35.91 -30.28
C ALA A 257 36.12 37.17 -30.47
N SER A 258 35.26 37.43 -29.47
CA SER A 258 34.54 38.69 -29.20
C SER A 258 33.25 39.00 -29.99
N LYS A 259 32.10 38.83 -29.32
CA LYS A 259 31.29 39.97 -28.82
C LYS A 259 30.11 39.52 -27.95
N GLU A 260 29.83 40.29 -26.90
CA GLU A 260 28.54 40.29 -26.20
C GLU A 260 27.59 41.30 -26.85
N VAL A 261 26.28 41.17 -26.62
CA VAL A 261 25.34 42.25 -26.21
C VAL A 261 23.99 41.63 -25.80
N LYS A 262 23.16 42.40 -25.10
CA LYS A 262 21.90 42.00 -24.44
C LYS A 262 20.67 42.12 -25.37
N GLU A 263 19.49 41.96 -24.75
CA GLU A 263 18.14 42.42 -25.18
C GLU A 263 17.42 41.58 -26.25
N SER A 264 16.07 41.57 -26.30
CA SER A 264 15.07 41.73 -25.23
C SER A 264 13.70 41.17 -25.71
N GLU A 265 12.61 41.46 -24.98
CA GLU A 265 11.26 40.95 -25.21
C GLU A 265 10.66 41.36 -26.56
N ASN A 266 9.87 40.47 -27.19
CA ASN A 266 8.43 40.65 -27.47
C ASN A 266 7.87 39.36 -28.12
N LEU A 267 6.82 38.68 -27.61
CA LEU A 267 5.42 39.04 -27.38
C LEU A 267 4.55 38.85 -28.65
N ALA A 268 3.75 37.78 -28.66
CA ALA A 268 2.67 37.55 -29.62
C ALA A 268 1.39 37.07 -28.88
N LYS A 269 0.59 38.03 -28.39
CA LYS A 269 -0.80 37.75 -28.00
C LYS A 269 -1.64 37.65 -29.28
N GLY A 270 -2.18 36.48 -29.57
CA GLY A 270 -3.27 36.27 -30.54
C GLY A 270 -4.52 35.82 -29.80
N SER A 271 -5.68 36.35 -30.16
CA SER A 271 -6.96 36.06 -29.49
C SER A 271 -8.13 36.20 -30.46
N VAL A 272 -9.25 35.56 -30.11
CA VAL A 272 -10.58 35.60 -30.76
C VAL A 272 -10.77 34.58 -31.90
N ASP A 273 -11.97 34.01 -31.91
CA ASP A 273 -12.62 33.08 -32.86
C ASP A 273 -11.97 31.71 -33.16
N ALA A 274 -12.73 30.67 -33.50
CA ALA A 274 -14.11 30.29 -33.15
C ALA A 274 -14.32 28.82 -33.58
N ASP A 275 -15.22 28.10 -32.92
CA ASP A 275 -15.84 26.82 -33.29
C ASP A 275 -15.10 25.90 -34.32
N VAL A 276 -14.27 24.99 -33.81
CA VAL A 276 -13.82 23.80 -34.57
C VAL A 276 -14.04 22.57 -33.70
N SER A 277 -14.97 21.70 -34.11
CA SER A 277 -15.31 20.47 -33.39
C SER A 277 -14.19 19.43 -33.47
N VAL A 278 -13.33 19.38 -32.45
CA VAL A 278 -12.24 18.39 -32.36
C VAL A 278 -12.80 17.01 -32.01
N ASP A 279 -12.87 16.10 -32.98
CA ASP A 279 -13.15 14.68 -32.74
C ASP A 279 -12.09 14.11 -31.76
N GLU A 280 -12.52 13.65 -30.57
CA GLU A 280 -11.60 13.20 -29.51
C GLU A 280 -10.82 11.94 -29.91
N ILE A 281 -9.54 12.12 -30.29
CA ILE A 281 -8.58 11.05 -30.59
C ILE A 281 -8.57 10.04 -29.44
N THR A 282 -9.14 8.87 -29.69
CA THR A 282 -9.36 7.87 -28.65
C THR A 282 -8.03 7.25 -28.24
N THR A 283 -7.71 7.35 -26.95
CA THR A 283 -6.35 7.14 -26.44
C THR A 283 -6.29 5.99 -25.43
N LEU A 284 -5.37 5.05 -25.67
CA LEU A 284 -5.01 4.00 -24.70
C LEU A 284 -3.73 4.39 -23.95
N ALA A 285 -3.84 4.61 -22.64
CA ALA A 285 -2.69 4.62 -21.75
C ALA A 285 -2.44 3.21 -21.19
N PHE A 286 -1.19 2.76 -21.16
CA PHE A 286 -0.83 1.45 -20.59
C PHE A 286 0.49 1.52 -19.81
N PRO A 287 0.61 0.78 -18.70
CA PRO A 287 1.86 0.64 -17.97
C PRO A 287 2.74 -0.43 -18.62
N SER A 288 4.03 -0.47 -18.26
CA SER A 288 4.88 -1.62 -18.60
C SER A 288 4.39 -2.87 -17.87
N ILE A 289 3.92 -3.85 -18.63
CA ILE A 289 3.42 -5.12 -18.10
C ILE A 289 4.61 -5.96 -17.58
N SER A 290 4.42 -6.59 -16.42
CA SER A 290 5.33 -7.52 -15.74
C SER A 290 6.70 -7.03 -15.24
N THR A 291 7.18 -5.84 -15.60
CA THR A 291 8.53 -5.37 -15.22
C THR A 291 8.69 -4.95 -13.75
N ALA A 292 7.60 -4.68 -13.04
CA ALA A 292 7.60 -4.30 -11.62
C ALA A 292 7.42 -5.51 -10.68
N ASP A 293 6.20 -5.75 -10.17
CA ASP A 293 5.89 -6.79 -9.18
C ASP A 293 6.24 -8.22 -9.60
N PHE A 294 6.28 -8.46 -10.92
CA PHE A 294 6.58 -9.73 -11.57
C PHE A 294 8.02 -9.83 -12.08
N GLN A 295 8.87 -8.81 -11.87
CA GLN A 295 10.33 -8.83 -12.04
C GLN A 295 10.84 -9.24 -13.43
N PHE A 296 10.06 -9.01 -14.49
CA PHE A 296 10.50 -9.26 -15.87
C PHE A 296 11.59 -8.26 -16.31
N ASN A 297 12.61 -8.72 -17.04
CA ASN A 297 13.74 -7.89 -17.48
C ASN A 297 13.29 -6.69 -18.34
N ASN A 298 13.67 -5.47 -17.93
CA ASN A 298 13.33 -4.22 -18.62
C ASN A 298 13.88 -4.12 -20.05
N GLU A 299 15.04 -4.69 -20.35
CA GLU A 299 15.59 -4.70 -21.71
C GLU A 299 14.67 -5.49 -22.63
N THR A 300 14.48 -6.78 -22.33
CA THR A 300 13.64 -7.71 -23.09
C THR A 300 12.18 -7.25 -23.16
N ALA A 301 11.65 -6.66 -22.08
CA ALA A 301 10.31 -6.06 -22.10
C ALA A 301 10.23 -4.85 -23.05
N SER A 302 11.24 -3.98 -23.08
CA SER A 302 11.24 -2.83 -24.00
C SER A 302 11.31 -3.24 -25.47
N ASP A 303 12.03 -4.32 -25.80
CA ASP A 303 12.05 -4.88 -27.17
C ASP A 303 10.67 -5.40 -27.56
N ILE A 304 10.01 -6.17 -26.69
CA ILE A 304 8.66 -6.72 -26.92
C ILE A 304 7.60 -5.61 -26.98
N ILE A 305 7.71 -4.56 -26.16
CA ILE A 305 6.81 -3.40 -26.23
C ILE A 305 6.93 -2.74 -27.61
N VAL A 306 8.16 -2.44 -28.07
CA VAL A 306 8.37 -1.75 -29.34
C VAL A 306 7.95 -2.62 -30.53
N GLU A 307 8.28 -3.91 -30.52
CA GLU A 307 7.82 -4.91 -31.50
C GLU A 307 6.28 -4.93 -31.62
N LYS A 308 5.57 -4.99 -30.49
CA LYS A 308 4.09 -5.07 -30.48
C LYS A 308 3.41 -3.73 -30.76
N VAL A 309 4.04 -2.61 -30.43
CA VAL A 309 3.57 -1.27 -30.80
C VAL A 309 3.72 -1.06 -32.30
N GLU A 310 4.86 -1.38 -32.89
CA GLU A 310 5.12 -1.30 -34.33
C GLU A 310 4.09 -2.11 -35.14
N GLU A 311 3.79 -3.34 -34.70
CA GLU A 311 2.79 -4.22 -35.32
C GLU A 311 1.35 -3.69 -35.23
N PHE A 312 1.03 -2.80 -34.28
CA PHE A 312 -0.33 -2.29 -34.06
C PHE A 312 -0.54 -0.81 -34.41
N VAL A 313 0.48 0.04 -34.41
CA VAL A 313 0.38 1.46 -34.79
C VAL A 313 -0.13 1.65 -36.23
N ASN A 314 0.24 0.74 -37.13
CA ASN A 314 -0.26 0.72 -38.51
C ASN A 314 -1.73 0.25 -38.63
N LYS A 315 -2.28 -0.37 -37.58
CA LYS A 315 -3.69 -0.81 -37.48
C LYS A 315 -4.58 0.20 -36.75
N LEU A 316 -4.02 1.33 -36.30
CA LEU A 316 -4.73 2.42 -35.63
C LEU A 316 -5.01 3.55 -36.61
N GLU A 317 -6.29 3.90 -36.73
CA GLU A 317 -6.79 5.06 -37.47
C GLU A 317 -6.66 6.32 -36.59
N ASN A 318 -7.78 6.93 -36.17
CA ASN A 318 -7.82 8.11 -35.30
C ASN A 318 -7.64 7.77 -33.80
N ALA A 319 -6.61 6.98 -33.49
CA ALA A 319 -6.32 6.50 -32.14
C ALA A 319 -4.81 6.45 -31.85
N ARG A 320 -4.43 6.59 -30.58
CA ARG A 320 -3.03 6.59 -30.14
C ARG A 320 -2.78 5.73 -28.90
N LEU A 321 -1.55 5.27 -28.78
CA LEU A 321 -1.00 4.45 -27.70
C LEU A 321 -0.04 5.29 -26.85
N VAL A 322 -0.10 5.16 -25.53
CA VAL A 322 0.79 5.88 -24.61
C VAL A 322 1.33 4.93 -23.55
N LEU A 323 2.65 4.72 -23.54
CA LEU A 323 3.30 3.99 -22.45
C LEU A 323 3.53 4.94 -21.27
N VAL A 324 2.99 4.59 -20.10
CA VAL A 324 2.98 5.42 -18.89
C VAL A 324 3.82 4.79 -17.77
N ASP A 325 4.60 5.60 -17.07
CA ASP A 325 5.23 5.26 -15.78
C ASP A 325 5.33 6.50 -14.88
N LEU A 326 5.49 6.31 -13.58
CA LEU A 326 5.39 7.35 -12.54
C LEU A 326 6.60 8.30 -12.46
N SER A 327 7.71 8.03 -13.15
CA SER A 327 8.99 8.71 -12.93
C SER A 327 9.71 9.10 -14.22
N HIS A 328 10.23 10.32 -14.27
CA HIS A 328 11.15 10.78 -15.32
C HIS A 328 12.45 9.96 -15.36
N GLY A 329 12.83 9.34 -14.24
CA GLY A 329 13.96 8.40 -14.14
C GLY A 329 13.60 6.95 -14.51
N SER A 330 12.44 6.69 -15.11
CA SER A 330 12.03 5.35 -15.50
C SER A 330 12.95 4.76 -16.57
N LYS A 331 13.64 3.65 -16.23
CA LYS A 331 14.47 2.93 -17.20
C LYS A 331 13.63 2.39 -18.37
N ILE A 332 12.42 1.89 -18.12
CA ILE A 332 11.59 1.32 -19.20
C ILE A 332 11.11 2.39 -20.19
N LEU A 333 10.70 3.58 -19.71
CA LEU A 333 10.34 4.68 -20.63
C LEU A 333 11.53 5.13 -21.47
N SER A 334 12.72 5.25 -20.87
CA SER A 334 13.95 5.63 -21.58
C SER A 334 14.34 4.62 -22.66
N LEU A 335 14.32 3.32 -22.32
CA LEU A 335 14.59 2.24 -23.27
C LEU A 335 13.57 2.22 -24.42
N VAL A 336 12.26 2.26 -24.10
CA VAL A 336 11.19 2.19 -25.11
C VAL A 336 11.21 3.40 -26.02
N ARG A 337 11.45 4.61 -25.50
CA ARG A 337 11.64 5.82 -26.32
C ARG A 337 12.79 5.64 -27.32
N THR A 338 13.98 5.33 -26.81
CA THR A 338 15.19 5.13 -27.61
C THR A 338 15.02 4.04 -28.68
N LYS A 339 14.27 2.97 -28.37
CA LYS A 339 14.02 1.85 -29.30
C LYS A 339 12.90 2.16 -30.31
N ALA A 340 11.88 2.93 -29.95
CA ALA A 340 10.82 3.37 -30.86
C ALA A 340 11.33 4.41 -31.87
N GLU A 341 12.17 5.36 -31.42
CA GLU A 341 12.87 6.33 -32.28
C GLU A 341 13.73 5.59 -33.32
N LYS A 342 14.52 4.58 -32.89
CA LYS A 342 15.31 3.73 -33.79
C LYS A 342 14.51 2.89 -34.80
N ARG A 343 13.20 2.73 -34.59
CA ARG A 343 12.28 2.07 -35.54
C ARG A 343 11.39 3.04 -36.31
N ASN A 344 11.60 4.36 -36.18
CA ASN A 344 10.82 5.41 -36.83
C ASN A 344 9.30 5.30 -36.57
N ILE A 345 8.90 4.86 -35.38
CA ILE A 345 7.47 4.77 -35.00
C ILE A 345 6.90 6.19 -34.88
N ASP A 346 5.75 6.44 -35.52
CA ASP A 346 5.09 7.76 -35.52
C ASP A 346 4.79 8.25 -34.10
N SER A 347 5.47 9.33 -33.71
CA SER A 347 5.37 9.96 -32.38
C SER A 347 4.00 10.58 -32.09
N LYS A 348 3.15 10.78 -33.10
CA LYS A 348 1.74 11.19 -32.91
C LYS A 348 0.85 10.02 -32.51
N LYS A 349 1.17 8.80 -32.98
CA LYS A 349 0.44 7.56 -32.68
C LYS A 349 0.99 6.78 -31.49
N PHE A 350 2.29 6.88 -31.19
CA PHE A 350 2.88 6.29 -29.99
C PHE A 350 3.92 7.21 -29.34
N PHE A 351 3.77 7.42 -28.02
CA PHE A 351 4.80 8.09 -27.22
C PHE A 351 4.87 7.56 -25.78
N THR A 352 5.92 7.99 -25.07
CA THR A 352 6.11 7.72 -23.65
C THR A 352 5.68 8.94 -22.83
N PHE A 353 4.94 8.72 -21.75
CA PHE A 353 4.44 9.78 -20.87
C PHE A 353 4.80 9.49 -19.41
N VAL A 354 5.13 10.54 -18.65
CA VAL A 354 5.45 10.43 -17.22
C VAL A 354 4.27 10.95 -16.42
N GLY A 355 3.69 10.09 -15.58
CA GLY A 355 2.56 10.47 -14.73
C GLY A 355 1.85 9.28 -14.10
N ASN A 356 0.92 9.58 -13.21
CA ASN A 356 0.04 8.58 -12.64
C ASN A 356 -1.08 8.22 -13.63
N ILE A 357 -1.17 6.95 -14.02
CA ILE A 357 -2.19 6.44 -14.96
C ILE A 357 -3.64 6.66 -14.49
N THR A 358 -3.87 6.93 -13.20
CA THR A 358 -5.19 7.28 -12.64
C THR A 358 -5.46 8.78 -12.52
N GLN A 359 -4.53 9.64 -12.98
CA GLN A 359 -4.59 11.11 -12.88
C GLN A 359 -4.02 11.80 -14.14
N LEU A 360 -4.08 11.12 -15.30
CA LEU A 360 -3.44 11.58 -16.53
C LEU A 360 -4.05 12.86 -17.08
N TYR A 361 -5.35 13.10 -16.89
CA TYR A 361 -6.00 14.33 -17.31
C TYR A 361 -5.87 15.40 -16.22
N SER A 362 -6.24 15.08 -14.98
CA SER A 362 -6.30 16.07 -13.88
C SER A 362 -4.94 16.59 -13.43
N GLN A 363 -3.85 15.84 -13.63
CA GLN A 363 -2.48 16.30 -13.33
C GLN A 363 -1.57 16.34 -14.57
N GLY A 364 -1.77 15.43 -15.53
CA GLY A 364 -0.93 15.34 -16.73
C GLY A 364 -1.44 16.12 -17.96
N GLY A 365 -2.67 16.64 -17.93
CA GLY A 365 -3.31 17.28 -19.09
C GLY A 365 -3.64 16.34 -20.26
N LEU A 366 -3.38 15.04 -20.14
CA LEU A 366 -3.51 14.03 -21.18
C LEU A 366 -4.75 13.16 -20.95
N ARG A 367 -5.83 13.44 -21.68
CA ARG A 367 -7.08 12.67 -21.56
C ARG A 367 -6.98 11.31 -22.26
N CYS A 368 -7.22 10.24 -21.50
CA CYS A 368 -7.11 8.85 -21.96
C CYS A 368 -8.43 8.11 -21.75
N ASN A 369 -9.20 7.90 -22.82
CA ASN A 369 -10.52 7.26 -22.72
C ASN A 369 -10.45 5.77 -22.38
N VAL A 370 -9.29 5.13 -22.51
CA VAL A 370 -9.04 3.74 -22.15
C VAL A 370 -7.72 3.64 -21.38
N ILE A 371 -7.70 2.87 -20.29
CA ILE A 371 -6.45 2.55 -19.58
C ILE A 371 -6.25 1.03 -19.46
N ALA A 372 -5.00 0.59 -19.49
CA ALA A 372 -4.63 -0.78 -19.17
C ALA A 372 -4.22 -0.93 -17.70
N ASN A 373 -4.58 -2.07 -17.10
CA ASN A 373 -4.20 -2.45 -15.75
C ASN A 373 -3.35 -3.73 -15.82
N ALA A 374 -2.11 -3.69 -15.31
CA ALA A 374 -1.31 -4.90 -15.05
C ALA A 374 -1.90 -5.65 -13.84
N ALA A 375 -2.89 -6.49 -14.11
CA ALA A 375 -3.78 -7.08 -13.12
C ALA A 375 -3.19 -8.34 -12.46
N ASN A 376 -3.85 -8.80 -11.41
CA ASN A 376 -3.62 -10.14 -10.85
C ASN A 376 -4.63 -11.15 -11.43
N TRP A 377 -4.28 -12.45 -11.38
CA TRP A 377 -5.10 -13.54 -11.96
C TRP A 377 -6.51 -13.70 -11.37
N ARG A 378 -6.82 -13.09 -10.22
CA ARG A 378 -8.16 -13.09 -9.59
C ARG A 378 -8.99 -11.86 -9.96
N LEU A 379 -8.43 -10.92 -10.73
CA LEU A 379 -9.06 -9.65 -11.11
C LEU A 379 -9.59 -8.85 -9.90
N LYS A 380 -8.87 -8.90 -8.76
CA LYS A 380 -9.27 -8.23 -7.50
C LYS A 380 -8.50 -6.94 -7.21
N PRO A 381 -9.05 -6.03 -6.39
CA PRO A 381 -8.32 -4.89 -5.83
C PRO A 381 -7.09 -5.30 -5.01
N GLY A 382 -6.21 -4.33 -4.77
CA GLY A 382 -4.99 -4.51 -3.98
C GLY A 382 -3.86 -5.21 -4.76
N GLY A 383 -3.06 -6.03 -4.06
CA GLY A 383 -1.93 -6.78 -4.63
C GLY A 383 -0.64 -5.99 -4.84
N GLY A 384 -0.71 -4.66 -4.86
CA GLY A 384 0.41 -3.74 -5.13
C GLY A 384 0.25 -2.99 -6.45
N GLY A 385 1.25 -2.17 -6.76
CA GLY A 385 1.43 -1.53 -8.06
C GLY A 385 0.22 -0.79 -8.65
N VAL A 386 0.18 -0.79 -9.98
CA VAL A 386 -0.85 -0.11 -10.78
C VAL A 386 -2.26 -0.69 -10.55
N ASN A 387 -2.37 -1.98 -10.26
CA ASN A 387 -3.66 -2.63 -9.98
C ASN A 387 -4.32 -2.06 -8.72
N ALA A 388 -3.56 -1.89 -7.64
CA ALA A 388 -4.07 -1.25 -6.43
C ALA A 388 -4.49 0.20 -6.69
N ALA A 389 -3.70 0.97 -7.45
CA ALA A 389 -4.03 2.35 -7.81
C ALA A 389 -5.33 2.46 -8.62
N ILE A 390 -5.48 1.68 -9.71
CA ILE A 390 -6.65 1.74 -10.60
C ILE A 390 -7.93 1.35 -9.84
N PHE A 391 -7.93 0.27 -9.07
CA PHE A 391 -9.11 -0.10 -8.27
C PHE A 391 -9.44 0.93 -7.17
N THR A 392 -8.43 1.59 -6.58
CA THR A 392 -8.65 2.63 -5.58
C THR A 392 -9.25 3.91 -6.19
N ALA A 393 -8.80 4.30 -7.39
CA ALA A 393 -9.32 5.47 -8.11
C ALA A 393 -10.70 5.22 -8.73
N ALA A 394 -10.97 4.01 -9.22
CA ALA A 394 -12.23 3.66 -9.87
C ALA A 394 -13.35 3.26 -8.90
N GLY A 395 -13.01 2.87 -7.67
CA GLY A 395 -13.97 2.48 -6.64
C GLY A 395 -14.69 1.15 -6.91
N LEU A 396 -15.77 0.91 -6.16
CA LEU A 396 -16.53 -0.35 -6.19
C LEU A 396 -17.17 -0.63 -7.57
N ALA A 397 -17.52 0.42 -8.32
CA ALA A 397 -18.08 0.32 -9.67
C ALA A 397 -17.21 -0.52 -10.61
N LEU A 398 -15.88 -0.37 -10.56
CA LEU A 398 -14.97 -1.22 -11.34
C LEU A 398 -14.96 -2.66 -10.83
N GLU A 399 -14.95 -2.92 -9.51
CA GLU A 399 -14.95 -4.31 -9.03
C GLU A 399 -16.23 -5.06 -9.41
N THR A 400 -17.37 -4.38 -9.46
CA THR A 400 -18.63 -4.95 -9.95
C THR A 400 -18.57 -5.24 -11.44
N ALA A 401 -18.25 -4.23 -12.27
CA ALA A 401 -18.15 -4.39 -13.73
C ALA A 401 -17.08 -5.44 -14.13
N THR A 402 -15.97 -5.57 -13.39
CA THR A 402 -14.96 -6.59 -13.64
C THR A 402 -15.48 -8.00 -13.34
N LYS A 403 -16.22 -8.21 -12.23
CA LYS A 403 -16.84 -9.52 -11.89
C LYS A 403 -17.81 -10.00 -12.96
N GLU A 404 -18.63 -9.09 -13.49
CA GLU A 404 -19.60 -9.37 -14.56
C GLU A 404 -18.92 -9.81 -15.87
N ARG A 405 -17.66 -9.41 -16.08
CA ARG A 405 -16.91 -9.67 -17.31
C ARG A 405 -15.94 -10.86 -17.20
N ALA A 406 -15.32 -11.08 -16.04
CA ALA A 406 -14.48 -12.26 -15.77
C ALA A 406 -14.19 -12.44 -14.26
N ASN A 407 -14.20 -13.70 -13.80
CA ASN A 407 -13.79 -14.06 -12.44
C ASN A 407 -12.26 -14.27 -12.28
N SER A 408 -11.55 -14.54 -13.37
CA SER A 408 -10.11 -14.80 -13.38
C SER A 408 -9.51 -14.53 -14.77
N LEU A 409 -8.19 -14.38 -14.83
CA LEU A 409 -7.45 -14.14 -16.07
C LEU A 409 -6.21 -15.05 -16.13
N LEU A 410 -5.94 -15.62 -17.31
CA LEU A 410 -4.74 -16.42 -17.59
C LEU A 410 -3.58 -15.53 -18.06
N PRO A 411 -2.30 -15.90 -17.78
CA PRO A 411 -1.16 -15.16 -18.31
C PRO A 411 -1.19 -15.17 -19.85
N GLY A 412 -0.90 -14.03 -20.47
CA GLY A 412 -0.98 -13.82 -21.92
C GLY A 412 -2.32 -13.25 -22.39
N HIS A 413 -3.34 -13.19 -21.51
CA HIS A 413 -4.66 -12.69 -21.86
C HIS A 413 -4.99 -11.32 -21.25
N ALA A 414 -5.96 -10.64 -21.87
CA ALA A 414 -6.57 -9.42 -21.40
C ALA A 414 -8.11 -9.53 -21.40
N VAL A 415 -8.78 -8.79 -20.51
CA VAL A 415 -10.24 -8.62 -20.50
C VAL A 415 -10.61 -7.14 -20.51
N VAL A 416 -11.48 -6.75 -21.44
CA VAL A 416 -12.02 -5.39 -21.57
C VAL A 416 -13.23 -5.24 -20.65
N VAL A 417 -13.18 -4.25 -19.76
CA VAL A 417 -14.26 -3.88 -18.84
C VAL A 417 -14.68 -2.43 -19.14
N PRO A 418 -15.93 -2.19 -19.59
CA PRO A 418 -16.50 -0.85 -19.61
C PRO A 418 -16.55 -0.28 -18.19
N LEU A 419 -16.12 0.96 -18.00
CA LEU A 419 -16.17 1.61 -16.69
C LEU A 419 -17.51 2.36 -16.53
N PRO A 420 -18.31 2.05 -15.50
CA PRO A 420 -19.55 2.79 -15.21
C PRO A 420 -19.33 4.29 -15.01
N SER A 421 -20.30 5.11 -15.43
CA SER A 421 -20.20 6.57 -15.46
C SER A 421 -20.29 7.25 -14.08
N ASP A 422 -20.71 6.54 -13.05
CA ASP A 422 -20.66 6.94 -11.64
C ASP A 422 -19.26 6.76 -11.02
N SER A 423 -18.34 6.07 -11.70
CA SER A 423 -16.97 5.88 -11.21
C SER A 423 -16.24 7.23 -11.07
N PRO A 424 -15.51 7.47 -9.96
CA PRO A 424 -14.67 8.66 -9.82
C PRO A 424 -13.59 8.78 -10.90
N LEU A 425 -13.12 7.65 -11.45
CA LEU A 425 -12.12 7.61 -12.53
C LEU A 425 -12.74 7.93 -13.90
N TYR A 426 -14.03 7.62 -14.11
CA TYR A 426 -14.77 8.08 -15.29
C TYR A 426 -14.97 9.61 -15.22
N THR A 427 -15.55 10.08 -14.11
CA THR A 427 -15.96 11.49 -13.96
C THR A 427 -14.81 12.49 -13.88
N ARG A 428 -13.63 12.11 -13.36
CA ARG A 428 -12.47 13.01 -13.21
C ARG A 428 -11.48 12.96 -14.36
N GLU A 429 -11.29 11.79 -14.98
CA GLU A 429 -10.24 11.58 -15.99
C GLU A 429 -10.79 11.26 -17.40
N GLY A 430 -12.10 11.05 -17.55
CA GLY A 430 -12.73 10.68 -18.82
C GLY A 430 -12.49 9.23 -19.24
N VAL A 431 -12.06 8.36 -18.31
CA VAL A 431 -11.79 6.94 -18.59
C VAL A 431 -13.10 6.18 -18.79
N SER A 432 -13.34 5.68 -20.00
CA SER A 432 -14.54 4.93 -20.36
C SER A 432 -14.39 3.41 -20.23
N HIS A 433 -13.16 2.90 -20.23
CA HIS A 433 -12.86 1.46 -20.21
C HIS A 433 -11.54 1.18 -19.47
N VAL A 434 -11.50 0.07 -18.74
CA VAL A 434 -10.30 -0.51 -18.15
C VAL A 434 -10.04 -1.86 -18.81
N ILE A 435 -8.83 -2.07 -19.34
CA ILE A 435 -8.40 -3.37 -19.88
C ILE A 435 -7.49 -4.02 -18.85
N HIS A 436 -7.96 -5.05 -18.16
CA HIS A 436 -7.11 -5.85 -17.27
C HIS A 436 -6.26 -6.81 -18.09
N VAL A 437 -4.95 -6.81 -17.88
CA VAL A 437 -3.97 -7.63 -18.60
C VAL A 437 -3.16 -8.42 -17.58
N LEU A 438 -2.99 -9.73 -17.78
CA LEU A 438 -2.06 -10.54 -16.98
C LEU A 438 -0.86 -10.95 -17.82
N GLY A 439 0.31 -10.36 -17.52
CA GLY A 439 1.57 -10.77 -18.13
C GLY A 439 2.22 -11.99 -17.43
N PRO A 440 3.38 -12.44 -17.94
CA PRO A 440 4.17 -13.50 -17.30
C PRO A 440 4.72 -13.05 -15.94
N ASN A 441 4.91 -14.00 -15.03
CA ASN A 441 5.56 -13.75 -13.74
C ASN A 441 6.96 -14.38 -13.69
N MET A 442 8.01 -13.60 -13.40
CA MET A 442 9.37 -14.08 -13.12
C MET A 442 9.70 -14.08 -11.63
N ASN A 443 8.85 -13.48 -10.78
CA ASN A 443 9.08 -13.38 -9.35
C ASN A 443 8.66 -14.68 -8.64
N PRO A 444 9.60 -15.48 -8.07
CA PRO A 444 9.28 -16.75 -7.42
C PRO A 444 8.48 -16.60 -6.11
N GLN A 445 8.31 -15.38 -5.59
CA GLN A 445 7.46 -15.08 -4.43
C GLN A 445 5.99 -14.82 -4.82
N ARG A 446 5.67 -14.82 -6.11
CA ARG A 446 4.31 -14.61 -6.66
C ARG A 446 3.84 -15.91 -7.35
N PRO A 447 2.52 -16.22 -7.38
CA PRO A 447 1.99 -17.41 -8.06
C PRO A 447 2.33 -17.45 -9.56
N ASN A 448 2.31 -18.64 -10.15
CA ASN A 448 2.56 -18.88 -11.58
C ASN A 448 3.91 -18.32 -12.07
N SER A 449 4.93 -18.37 -11.21
CA SER A 449 6.32 -18.06 -11.56
C SER A 449 6.83 -18.99 -12.67
N LEU A 450 7.42 -18.40 -13.70
CA LEU A 450 8.10 -19.11 -14.78
C LEU A 450 9.55 -19.50 -14.43
N ASN A 451 10.03 -19.18 -13.22
CA ASN A 451 11.33 -19.60 -12.69
C ASN A 451 12.52 -19.23 -13.61
N ASN A 452 12.46 -18.05 -14.23
CA ASN A 452 13.40 -17.55 -15.23
C ASN A 452 13.39 -18.25 -16.61
N ASP A 453 12.34 -19.01 -16.96
CA ASP A 453 12.07 -19.39 -18.36
C ASP A 453 11.66 -18.16 -19.17
N TYR A 454 12.66 -17.42 -19.65
CA TYR A 454 12.48 -16.26 -20.50
C TYR A 454 11.96 -16.60 -21.90
N ASN A 455 12.09 -17.83 -22.39
CA ASN A 455 11.54 -18.22 -23.69
C ASN A 455 10.01 -18.22 -23.64
N LYS A 456 9.45 -18.97 -22.67
CA LYS A 456 8.00 -18.98 -22.39
C LYS A 456 7.52 -17.62 -21.90
N GLY A 457 8.32 -16.92 -21.09
CA GLY A 457 8.05 -15.56 -20.64
C GLY A 457 7.89 -14.56 -21.80
N CYS A 458 8.76 -14.61 -22.81
CA CYS A 458 8.66 -13.72 -23.96
C CYS A 458 7.42 -14.03 -24.84
N SER A 459 7.02 -15.29 -24.96
CA SER A 459 5.76 -15.65 -25.64
C SER A 459 4.57 -15.04 -24.91
N ILE A 460 4.44 -15.32 -23.62
CA ILE A 460 3.33 -14.86 -22.78
C ILE A 460 3.29 -13.31 -22.70
N LEU A 461 4.43 -12.62 -22.74
CA LEU A 461 4.45 -11.15 -22.79
C LEU A 461 3.98 -10.60 -24.15
N ARG A 462 4.37 -11.22 -25.28
CA ARG A 462 3.86 -10.88 -26.62
C ARG A 462 2.35 -11.13 -26.71
N GLU A 463 1.89 -12.26 -26.20
CA GLU A 463 0.46 -12.61 -26.11
C GLU A 463 -0.30 -11.55 -25.31
N ALA A 464 0.21 -11.15 -24.13
CA ALA A 464 -0.42 -10.14 -23.28
C ALA A 464 -0.57 -8.77 -23.97
N TYR A 465 0.46 -8.27 -24.67
CA TYR A 465 0.34 -7.04 -25.46
C TYR A 465 -0.56 -7.19 -26.68
N THR A 466 -0.51 -8.34 -27.37
CA THR A 466 -1.41 -8.64 -28.50
C THR A 466 -2.87 -8.65 -28.05
N SER A 467 -3.16 -9.25 -26.90
CA SER A 467 -4.50 -9.31 -26.29
C SER A 467 -4.97 -7.93 -25.83
N LEU A 468 -4.09 -7.13 -25.20
CA LEU A 468 -4.36 -5.74 -24.84
C LEU A 468 -4.73 -4.88 -26.07
N PHE A 469 -3.88 -4.85 -27.10
CA PHE A 469 -4.12 -4.00 -28.27
C PHE A 469 -5.30 -4.51 -29.11
N THR A 470 -5.54 -5.81 -29.18
CA THR A 470 -6.77 -6.36 -29.81
C THR A 470 -8.03 -5.98 -29.03
N GLY A 471 -7.98 -5.97 -27.69
CA GLY A 471 -9.05 -5.46 -26.84
C GLY A 471 -9.32 -3.98 -27.08
N PHE A 472 -8.29 -3.17 -27.28
CA PHE A 472 -8.44 -1.75 -27.63
C PHE A 472 -9.03 -1.54 -29.03
N LEU A 473 -8.57 -2.29 -30.05
CA LEU A 473 -9.18 -2.28 -31.39
C LEU A 473 -10.66 -2.67 -31.37
N SER A 474 -11.08 -3.55 -30.44
CA SER A 474 -12.50 -3.90 -30.25
C SER A 474 -13.34 -2.70 -29.77
N ILE A 475 -12.81 -1.86 -28.88
CA ILE A 475 -13.47 -0.62 -28.40
C ILE A 475 -13.59 0.41 -29.52
N LEU A 476 -12.56 0.55 -30.37
CA LEU A 476 -12.62 1.46 -31.53
C LEU A 476 -13.71 1.01 -32.52
N ARG A 477 -13.78 -0.30 -32.79
CA ARG A 477 -14.76 -0.92 -33.71
C ARG A 477 -16.20 -0.98 -33.18
N SER A 478 -16.43 -0.76 -31.89
CA SER A 478 -17.79 -0.59 -31.34
C SER A 478 -18.24 0.87 -31.42
N ARG A 479 -17.34 1.83 -31.21
CA ARG A 479 -17.64 3.27 -31.38
C ARG A 479 -18.03 3.63 -32.81
N SER A 480 -17.35 3.09 -33.84
CA SER A 480 -17.65 3.36 -35.25
C SER A 480 -18.97 2.77 -35.77
N LYS A 481 -19.72 2.02 -34.94
CA LYS A 481 -21.03 1.45 -35.30
C LYS A 481 -22.23 2.22 -34.76
N LEU A 482 -22.03 3.31 -34.04
CA LEU A 482 -23.12 4.16 -33.55
C LEU A 482 -23.44 5.25 -34.60
N PRO A 483 -24.68 5.35 -35.13
CA PRO A 483 -24.99 6.35 -36.15
C PRO A 483 -24.92 7.78 -35.60
N ARG A 484 -24.21 8.70 -36.30
CA ARG A 484 -24.36 10.14 -36.08
C ARG A 484 -25.77 10.58 -36.50
N ARG A 485 -26.71 10.61 -35.55
CA ARG A 485 -28.03 11.26 -35.67
C ARG A 485 -28.38 12.03 -34.39
N ILE A 486 -27.92 13.27 -34.34
CA ILE A 486 -28.58 14.50 -33.82
C ILE A 486 -27.56 15.62 -34.09
N SER A 487 -27.81 16.41 -35.14
CA SER A 487 -27.28 17.77 -35.40
C SER A 487 -27.65 18.20 -36.82
N GLU A 488 -28.95 18.28 -37.13
CA GLU A 488 -29.44 18.89 -38.37
C GLU A 488 -30.93 19.26 -38.23
N LYS A 489 -31.17 20.52 -37.82
CA LYS A 489 -32.42 21.34 -37.85
C LYS A 489 -32.65 22.18 -36.58
N LEU A 490 -31.78 23.17 -36.36
CA LEU A 490 -32.15 24.42 -35.68
C LEU A 490 -31.47 25.60 -36.40
N ALA A 491 -31.99 25.92 -37.59
CA ALA A 491 -31.70 27.15 -38.31
C ALA A 491 -32.97 27.57 -39.06
N LEU A 492 -33.69 28.57 -38.52
CA LEU A 492 -34.43 29.59 -39.26
C LEU A 492 -34.87 30.71 -38.29
N THR A 493 -35.19 31.87 -38.86
CA THR A 493 -35.26 33.19 -38.23
C THR A 493 -36.57 33.50 -37.45
N PRO A 494 -36.59 34.53 -36.60
CA PRO A 494 -37.72 34.86 -35.72
C PRO A 494 -38.79 35.75 -36.37
N LEU A 495 -40.01 35.79 -35.79
CA LEU A 495 -40.93 36.95 -35.75
C LEU A 495 -42.14 36.71 -34.81
N ASP A 496 -42.51 37.75 -34.06
CA ASP A 496 -43.83 38.18 -33.54
C ASP A 496 -44.87 37.24 -32.86
N LEU A 497 -45.04 37.51 -31.54
CA LEU A 497 -46.28 37.93 -30.84
C LEU A 497 -47.50 36.99 -30.62
N LYS A 498 -47.99 37.09 -29.36
CA LYS A 498 -49.36 36.87 -28.80
C LYS A 498 -49.86 35.46 -28.41
N ASP A 499 -49.93 35.29 -27.07
CA ASP A 499 -51.11 34.84 -26.29
C ASP A 499 -51.68 33.41 -26.46
N PRO A 500 -52.51 32.90 -25.52
CA PRO A 500 -52.36 31.51 -25.06
C PRO A 500 -53.66 30.67 -25.08
N SER A 501 -53.59 29.53 -24.36
CA SER A 501 -54.68 28.74 -23.73
C SER A 501 -55.07 27.39 -24.36
N LEU A 502 -55.71 26.57 -23.51
CA LEU A 502 -56.50 25.35 -23.78
C LEU A 502 -55.77 24.01 -24.10
N ASP A 503 -55.43 23.29 -23.03
CA ASP A 503 -55.76 21.85 -22.87
C ASP A 503 -57.31 21.72 -22.78
N PRO A 504 -58.02 20.63 -23.22
CA PRO A 504 -57.63 19.26 -22.92
C PRO A 504 -57.93 18.11 -23.90
N ARG A 505 -57.20 17.00 -23.66
CA ARG A 505 -57.60 15.57 -23.79
C ARG A 505 -58.54 15.16 -24.94
N ASN A 506 -58.07 14.23 -25.80
CA ASN A 506 -58.71 12.90 -25.86
C ASN A 506 -57.90 11.79 -26.56
N HIS A 507 -58.41 10.56 -26.41
CA HIS A 507 -57.79 9.27 -26.76
C HIS A 507 -57.47 9.04 -28.24
N LEU A 508 -56.43 8.22 -28.48
CA LEU A 508 -56.18 7.49 -29.73
C LEU A 508 -56.64 6.03 -29.59
N THR A 509 -57.35 5.50 -30.58
CA THR A 509 -57.63 4.06 -30.73
C THR A 509 -57.60 3.60 -32.19
N ASN A 510 -56.57 2.80 -32.51
CA ASN A 510 -56.51 1.70 -33.48
C ASN A 510 -57.34 1.76 -34.79
N SER A 511 -56.59 1.85 -35.90
CA SER A 511 -56.68 0.91 -37.04
C SER A 511 -55.22 0.53 -37.39
N ASP A 512 -54.85 -0.58 -38.05
CA ASP A 512 -55.57 -1.39 -39.04
C ASP A 512 -55.44 -2.92 -38.89
N GLN A 513 -56.18 -3.63 -39.75
CA GLN A 513 -56.28 -5.08 -39.88
C GLN A 513 -55.28 -5.57 -40.98
N LYS A 514 -54.46 -6.63 -40.84
CA LYS A 514 -54.72 -8.10 -40.73
C LYS A 514 -54.55 -8.82 -42.10
N ILE A 515 -54.31 -10.14 -42.07
CA ILE A 515 -54.20 -11.11 -43.20
C ILE A 515 -52.80 -11.15 -43.89
N LYS A 516 -52.26 -12.27 -44.39
CA LYS A 516 -52.10 -13.68 -43.91
C LYS A 516 -51.30 -14.49 -44.96
N ARG A 517 -50.39 -15.40 -44.54
CA ARG A 517 -49.88 -16.57 -45.33
C ARG A 517 -49.04 -16.25 -46.60
N ASP A 518 -48.26 -17.16 -47.22
CA ASP A 518 -47.88 -18.56 -46.87
C ASP A 518 -46.47 -18.95 -47.36
N ASP A 519 -45.93 -20.00 -46.72
CA ASP A 519 -44.94 -21.06 -47.07
C ASP A 519 -43.73 -20.92 -48.05
N GLY A 520 -42.70 -21.76 -47.77
CA GLY A 520 -41.70 -22.31 -48.69
C GLY A 520 -40.24 -21.80 -48.65
N CYS A 521 -39.18 -22.55 -49.03
CA CYS A 521 -38.86 -23.98 -48.85
C CYS A 521 -37.35 -24.26 -49.16
N VAL A 522 -36.62 -24.87 -48.21
CA VAL A 522 -35.42 -25.78 -48.29
C VAL A 522 -34.47 -25.78 -49.52
N TYR A 523 -33.13 -25.72 -49.27
CA TYR A 523 -32.09 -26.72 -49.68
C TYR A 523 -30.73 -26.41 -48.98
N GLU A 524 -30.21 -27.27 -48.06
CA GLU A 524 -29.10 -28.25 -48.24
C GLU A 524 -27.66 -27.66 -48.28
N ARG A 525 -26.53 -28.29 -47.88
CA ARG A 525 -26.10 -29.56 -47.20
C ARG A 525 -24.63 -29.32 -46.75
N SER A 526 -23.81 -30.13 -46.05
CA SER A 526 -23.79 -31.35 -45.17
C SER A 526 -22.35 -31.44 -44.57
N LYS A 527 -21.87 -32.29 -43.66
CA LYS A 527 -22.23 -33.55 -42.94
C LYS A 527 -21.59 -33.43 -41.52
N LYS A 528 -22.06 -33.94 -40.36
CA LYS A 528 -23.03 -34.97 -39.93
C LYS A 528 -22.53 -36.42 -39.73
N CYS A 529 -21.67 -36.63 -38.72
CA CYS A 529 -21.54 -37.85 -37.90
C CYS A 529 -21.49 -37.42 -36.41
N LYS A 530 -22.09 -38.03 -35.38
CA LYS A 530 -22.83 -39.30 -35.14
C LYS A 530 -21.99 -40.55 -34.85
N GLY A 531 -21.94 -40.97 -33.57
CA GLY A 531 -21.52 -42.30 -33.08
C GLY A 531 -22.74 -43.22 -32.81
N PRO A 532 -22.71 -44.19 -31.87
CA PRO A 532 -23.88 -44.98 -31.45
C PRO A 532 -24.30 -44.78 -29.98
N ASN A 533 -25.45 -45.36 -29.61
CA ASN A 533 -26.12 -45.28 -28.30
C ASN A 533 -26.40 -46.70 -27.73
N ASP A 534 -26.87 -46.77 -26.48
CA ASP A 534 -28.08 -47.48 -25.98
C ASP A 534 -28.46 -46.80 -24.63
N GLU A 535 -29.70 -46.54 -24.20
CA GLU A 535 -30.95 -47.34 -24.08
C GLU A 535 -30.98 -48.27 -22.82
N THR A 536 -32.03 -48.37 -21.99
CA THR A 536 -33.35 -47.68 -21.87
C THR A 536 -33.94 -47.82 -20.43
N VAL A 537 -35.20 -47.36 -20.21
CA VAL A 537 -36.21 -47.78 -19.17
C VAL A 537 -36.51 -46.85 -17.95
N ALA A 538 -37.75 -46.32 -17.97
CA ALA A 538 -38.79 -46.05 -16.93
C ALA A 538 -38.54 -46.34 -15.42
N ASP A 539 -39.25 -45.77 -14.42
CA ASP A 539 -40.13 -44.57 -14.24
C ASP A 539 -40.26 -44.35 -12.67
N ILE A 540 -41.28 -43.92 -11.89
CA ILE A 540 -42.72 -43.60 -11.99
C ILE A 540 -43.10 -42.52 -10.92
N SER A 541 -44.12 -41.71 -11.20
CA SER A 541 -45.06 -41.04 -10.26
C SER A 541 -44.62 -39.84 -9.36
N ALA A 542 -45.48 -38.80 -9.39
CA ALA A 542 -45.62 -37.76 -8.34
C ALA A 542 -46.87 -38.06 -7.46
N PRO A 543 -47.24 -37.19 -6.49
CA PRO A 543 -48.24 -36.18 -6.84
C PRO A 543 -48.04 -34.80 -6.15
N SER A 544 -48.90 -33.84 -6.50
CA SER A 544 -48.89 -32.46 -6.01
C SER A 544 -50.00 -32.15 -5.01
N SER A 545 -49.76 -31.18 -4.12
CA SER A 545 -50.81 -30.28 -3.62
C SER A 545 -50.21 -28.89 -3.26
N THR A 546 -50.95 -27.80 -3.07
CA THR A 546 -52.02 -27.15 -3.85
C THR A 546 -52.54 -25.99 -2.99
N TYR A 547 -52.17 -24.75 -3.36
CA TYR A 547 -52.72 -23.46 -2.87
C TYR A 547 -52.47 -23.07 -1.39
N GLY A 548 -52.30 -21.76 -1.16
CA GLY A 548 -52.04 -21.20 0.18
C GLY A 548 -51.58 -19.73 0.21
N LYS A 549 -52.02 -18.89 -0.74
CA LYS A 549 -51.60 -17.47 -0.79
C LYS A 549 -52.50 -16.60 0.10
N VAL A 550 -51.98 -16.20 1.27
CA VAL A 550 -52.59 -15.18 2.16
C VAL A 550 -51.69 -13.94 2.21
N THR A 551 -52.28 -12.76 2.36
CA THR A 551 -51.58 -11.46 2.33
C THR A 551 -51.90 -10.63 3.58
N GLY A 552 -50.86 -10.00 4.14
CA GLY A 552 -50.90 -9.27 5.41
C GLY A 552 -49.90 -9.90 6.40
N ASP A 553 -49.20 -9.14 7.25
CA ASP A 553 -49.25 -7.69 7.48
C ASP A 553 -47.85 -7.13 7.86
N LYS A 554 -47.70 -5.79 7.90
CA LYS A 554 -46.46 -5.08 8.23
C LYS A 554 -46.31 -4.84 9.74
N SER A 555 -45.68 -5.76 10.45
CA SER A 555 -45.07 -5.47 11.76
C SER A 555 -43.55 -5.33 11.63
N LYS A 556 -42.98 -4.23 12.15
CA LYS A 556 -41.52 -4.10 12.30
C LYS A 556 -41.06 -5.03 13.42
N LEU A 557 -40.07 -5.86 13.16
CA LEU A 557 -39.22 -6.44 14.19
C LEU A 557 -37.76 -6.30 13.73
N GLU A 558 -36.92 -5.71 14.57
CA GLU A 558 -35.52 -5.41 14.23
C GLU A 558 -34.66 -6.67 14.46
N GLY A 559 -34.54 -7.49 13.43
CA GLY A 559 -33.62 -8.63 13.43
C GLY A 559 -32.16 -8.19 13.37
N PRO A 560 -31.21 -8.93 13.97
CA PRO A 560 -29.78 -8.63 13.88
C PRO A 560 -29.33 -8.65 12.42
N THR A 561 -28.42 -7.73 12.06
CA THR A 561 -27.99 -7.53 10.67
C THR A 561 -27.36 -8.81 10.10
N SER A 562 -28.05 -9.44 9.13
CA SER A 562 -27.57 -10.62 8.43
C SER A 562 -26.19 -10.35 7.80
N LYS A 563 -25.16 -10.98 8.37
CA LYS A 563 -23.80 -10.95 7.82
C LYS A 563 -23.81 -11.83 6.58
N THR A 564 -23.86 -11.23 5.39
CA THR A 564 -23.76 -11.95 4.12
C THR A 564 -22.37 -12.54 3.93
N TRP A 565 -22.14 -13.73 4.48
CA TRP A 565 -20.92 -14.51 4.31
C TRP A 565 -20.67 -14.78 2.81
N GLY A 566 -19.46 -14.48 2.34
CA GLY A 566 -19.06 -14.84 0.97
C GLY A 566 -18.96 -16.36 0.81
N SER A 567 -19.22 -16.87 -0.41
CA SER A 567 -19.30 -18.31 -0.73
C SER A 567 -18.16 -19.18 -0.16
N TRP A 568 -16.91 -18.72 -0.18
CA TRP A 568 -15.79 -19.47 0.43
C TRP A 568 -15.93 -19.64 1.95
N ALA A 569 -16.48 -18.64 2.64
CA ALA A 569 -16.68 -18.67 4.09
C ALA A 569 -17.94 -19.47 4.51
N GLN A 570 -18.70 -20.03 3.57
CA GLN A 570 -19.79 -20.98 3.82
C GLN A 570 -19.34 -22.45 3.72
N ALA A 571 -18.06 -22.72 3.38
CA ALA A 571 -17.59 -24.07 3.11
C ALA A 571 -17.80 -25.04 4.29
N LEU A 572 -17.44 -24.65 5.52
CA LEU A 572 -17.65 -25.51 6.69
C LEU A 572 -19.12 -25.62 7.09
N TYR A 573 -19.97 -24.64 6.76
CA TYR A 573 -21.42 -24.74 6.94
C TYR A 573 -22.05 -25.77 5.99
N HIS A 574 -21.65 -25.81 4.72
CA HIS A 574 -22.11 -26.84 3.80
C HIS A 574 -21.69 -28.25 4.23
N ILE A 575 -20.46 -28.42 4.74
CA ILE A 575 -20.00 -29.69 5.33
C ILE A 575 -20.80 -30.03 6.61
N ALA A 576 -21.09 -29.04 7.46
CA ALA A 576 -21.87 -29.24 8.69
C ALA A 576 -23.31 -29.70 8.41
N MET A 577 -24.01 -29.10 7.44
CA MET A 577 -25.42 -29.40 7.15
C MET A 577 -25.61 -30.52 6.12
N HIS A 578 -24.58 -30.86 5.34
CA HIS A 578 -24.63 -31.90 4.29
C HIS A 578 -23.44 -32.89 4.34
N PRO A 579 -23.18 -33.56 5.48
CA PRO A 579 -22.05 -34.47 5.63
C PRO A 579 -22.08 -35.64 4.63
N GLU A 580 -23.27 -36.02 4.15
CA GLU A 580 -23.47 -37.08 3.17
C GLU A 580 -22.81 -36.81 1.81
N LYS A 581 -22.52 -35.53 1.51
CA LYS A 581 -21.84 -35.06 0.29
C LYS A 581 -20.31 -34.95 0.44
N HIS A 582 -19.78 -35.11 1.66
CA HIS A 582 -18.38 -34.83 2.03
C HIS A 582 -17.70 -35.98 2.78
N LYS A 583 -18.20 -37.22 2.63
CA LYS A 583 -17.79 -38.39 3.41
C LYS A 583 -16.28 -38.65 3.45
N ASP A 584 -15.58 -38.39 2.35
CA ASP A 584 -14.14 -38.63 2.22
C ASP A 584 -13.26 -37.61 3.01
N GLU A 585 -13.84 -36.50 3.47
CA GLU A 585 -13.15 -35.45 4.23
C GLU A 585 -13.41 -35.56 5.76
N LEU A 586 -14.31 -36.45 6.19
CA LEU A 586 -14.84 -36.53 7.55
C LEU A 586 -14.20 -37.66 8.36
N LEU A 587 -13.83 -37.35 9.62
CA LEU A 587 -13.19 -38.31 10.55
C LEU A 587 -14.18 -38.95 11.52
N GLU A 588 -15.20 -38.21 11.92
CA GLU A 588 -16.30 -38.66 12.78
C GLU A 588 -17.52 -37.78 12.51
N VAL A 589 -18.71 -38.37 12.48
CA VAL A 589 -20.00 -37.67 12.32
C VAL A 589 -20.95 -38.16 13.39
N LEU A 590 -21.52 -37.23 14.14
CA LEU A 590 -22.53 -37.42 15.16
C LEU A 590 -23.73 -36.50 14.84
N ASP A 591 -24.84 -36.64 15.54
CA ASP A 591 -26.03 -35.85 15.25
C ASP A 591 -25.80 -34.35 15.49
N ASP A 592 -25.17 -33.99 16.63
CA ASP A 592 -24.89 -32.61 17.03
C ASP A 592 -23.59 -32.01 16.47
N VAL A 593 -22.61 -32.85 16.13
CA VAL A 593 -21.24 -32.40 15.77
C VAL A 593 -20.58 -33.28 14.72
N LEU A 594 -19.60 -32.75 14.01
CA LEU A 594 -18.69 -33.54 13.16
C LEU A 594 -17.23 -33.17 13.39
N VAL A 595 -16.30 -34.02 12.95
CA VAL A 595 -14.85 -33.84 13.10
C VAL A 595 -14.16 -33.98 11.74
N LEU A 596 -13.27 -33.05 11.41
CA LEU A 596 -12.44 -33.08 10.20
C LEU A 596 -11.05 -32.45 10.42
N ASN A 597 -10.12 -32.68 9.48
CA ASN A 597 -8.79 -32.04 9.49
C ASN A 597 -8.88 -30.59 8.98
N ASP A 598 -8.19 -29.63 9.61
CA ASP A 598 -8.01 -28.30 9.00
C ASP A 598 -7.15 -28.47 7.74
N LEU A 599 -7.73 -28.18 6.57
CA LEU A 599 -7.09 -28.30 5.24
C LEU A 599 -5.78 -27.50 5.09
N TYR A 600 -5.53 -26.55 5.98
CA TYR A 600 -4.35 -25.71 6.03
C TYR A 600 -3.75 -25.73 7.46
N PRO A 601 -3.40 -26.89 8.03
CA PRO A 601 -3.27 -27.09 9.48
C PRO A 601 -2.19 -26.17 10.08
N LYS A 602 -2.36 -25.63 11.29
CA LYS A 602 -1.43 -24.59 11.81
C LYS A 602 -0.30 -25.15 12.70
N ALA A 603 -0.34 -26.45 12.99
CA ALA A 603 0.63 -27.26 13.74
C ALA A 603 0.71 -28.67 13.14
N CYS A 604 1.50 -29.58 13.72
CA CYS A 604 1.58 -31.00 13.30
C CYS A 604 0.22 -31.69 13.27
N LYS A 605 -0.65 -31.44 14.25
CA LYS A 605 -2.02 -31.95 14.31
C LYS A 605 -2.98 -30.77 14.51
N HIS A 606 -3.98 -30.65 13.64
CA HIS A 606 -4.99 -29.60 13.74
C HIS A 606 -6.34 -30.08 13.19
N LEU A 607 -7.28 -30.33 14.09
CA LEU A 607 -8.65 -30.74 13.76
C LEU A 607 -9.64 -29.60 14.01
N LEU A 608 -10.77 -29.66 13.32
CA LEU A 608 -11.95 -28.84 13.56
C LEU A 608 -13.09 -29.77 14.01
N VAL A 609 -13.68 -29.48 15.17
CA VAL A 609 -15.00 -30.03 15.57
C VAL A 609 -16.05 -28.96 15.26
N LEU A 610 -17.08 -29.29 14.49
CA LEU A 610 -18.07 -28.35 13.94
C LEU A 610 -19.47 -28.61 14.50
N ALA A 611 -20.18 -27.56 14.89
CA ALA A 611 -21.55 -27.66 15.43
C ALA A 611 -22.60 -27.81 14.31
N ARG A 612 -23.51 -28.78 14.42
CA ARG A 612 -24.56 -29.05 13.43
C ARG A 612 -25.90 -28.39 13.81
N HIS A 613 -25.88 -27.06 13.99
CA HIS A 613 -27.04 -26.25 14.36
C HIS A 613 -27.16 -24.99 13.49
N GLU A 614 -28.29 -24.74 12.84
CA GLU A 614 -28.43 -23.56 11.99
C GLU A 614 -28.30 -22.24 12.78
N GLY A 615 -27.73 -21.21 12.14
CA GLY A 615 -27.52 -19.88 12.76
C GLY A 615 -26.39 -19.80 13.80
N LEU A 616 -25.82 -20.93 14.24
CA LEU A 616 -24.70 -20.97 15.19
C LEU A 616 -23.36 -20.72 14.46
N ASP A 617 -23.24 -19.52 13.90
CA ASP A 617 -22.19 -19.16 12.94
C ASP A 617 -20.82 -18.92 13.61
N GLY A 618 -20.79 -18.46 14.86
CA GLY A 618 -19.59 -18.22 15.67
C GLY A 618 -19.90 -17.94 17.14
N LEU A 619 -18.88 -17.54 17.92
CA LEU A 619 -19.04 -17.24 19.36
C LEU A 619 -20.01 -16.08 19.67
N ALA A 620 -20.34 -15.24 18.68
CA ALA A 620 -21.29 -14.13 18.84
C ALA A 620 -22.75 -14.61 18.97
N ASP A 621 -23.01 -15.81 18.46
CA ASP A 621 -24.34 -16.39 18.30
C ASP A 621 -24.60 -17.47 19.39
N VAL A 622 -23.64 -17.65 20.30
CA VAL A 622 -23.68 -18.60 21.41
C VAL A 622 -24.40 -17.99 22.62
N HIS A 623 -25.43 -18.69 23.08
CA HIS A 623 -26.27 -18.33 24.23
C HIS A 623 -26.42 -19.52 25.18
N GLN A 624 -27.12 -19.34 26.30
CA GLN A 624 -27.36 -20.39 27.31
C GLN A 624 -27.92 -21.69 26.72
N GLU A 625 -28.81 -21.59 25.73
CA GLU A 625 -29.38 -22.73 24.99
C GLU A 625 -28.33 -23.53 24.21
N HIS A 626 -27.28 -22.86 23.72
CA HIS A 626 -26.19 -23.46 22.95
C HIS A 626 -25.12 -24.14 23.84
N LEU A 627 -25.25 -24.09 25.16
CA LEU A 627 -24.29 -24.66 26.12
C LEU A 627 -24.07 -26.17 25.93
N GLN A 628 -25.12 -26.93 25.60
CA GLN A 628 -25.00 -28.38 25.39
C GLN A 628 -24.13 -28.70 24.16
N TRP A 629 -24.25 -27.95 23.06
CA TRP A 629 -23.37 -28.12 21.90
C TRP A 629 -21.92 -27.81 22.25
N LEU A 630 -21.64 -26.75 23.02
CA LEU A 630 -20.26 -26.47 23.47
C LEU A 630 -19.68 -27.64 24.29
N MET A 631 -20.46 -28.21 25.20
CA MET A 631 -20.03 -29.35 26.02
C MET A 631 -19.79 -30.61 25.16
N THR A 632 -20.68 -30.91 24.21
CA THR A 632 -20.52 -32.02 23.25
C THR A 632 -19.29 -31.81 22.34
N MET A 633 -19.10 -30.61 21.78
CA MET A 633 -17.92 -30.25 20.99
C MET A 633 -16.63 -30.41 21.79
N HIS A 634 -16.62 -29.97 23.06
CA HIS A 634 -15.46 -30.07 23.93
C HIS A 634 -15.12 -31.53 24.27
N ALA A 635 -16.12 -32.35 24.63
CA ALA A 635 -15.93 -33.77 24.93
C ALA A 635 -15.41 -34.56 23.71
N VAL A 636 -15.95 -34.31 22.52
CA VAL A 636 -15.45 -34.89 21.26
C VAL A 636 -14.05 -34.37 20.93
N GLY A 637 -13.77 -33.10 21.19
CA GLY A 637 -12.43 -32.52 21.05
C GLY A 637 -11.39 -33.15 21.98
N LEU A 638 -11.76 -33.44 23.23
CA LEU A 638 -10.90 -34.13 24.21
C LEU A 638 -10.60 -35.56 23.76
N LYS A 639 -11.64 -36.34 23.44
CA LYS A 639 -11.53 -37.70 22.87
C LYS A 639 -10.54 -37.77 21.69
N TRP A 640 -10.59 -36.77 20.79
CA TRP A 640 -9.66 -36.70 19.66
C TRP A 640 -8.26 -36.22 20.05
N ALA A 641 -8.11 -35.31 21.02
CA ALA A 641 -6.81 -34.94 21.55
C ALA A 641 -6.12 -36.12 22.25
N GLU A 642 -6.84 -36.88 23.09
CA GLU A 642 -6.38 -38.09 23.77
C GLU A 642 -5.95 -39.17 22.76
N LYS A 643 -6.79 -39.45 21.75
CA LYS A 643 -6.45 -40.37 20.65
C LYS A 643 -5.15 -39.94 19.94
N LEU A 644 -4.96 -38.66 19.67
CA LEU A 644 -3.75 -38.14 19.05
C LEU A 644 -2.52 -38.14 19.98
N LEU A 645 -2.72 -38.06 21.30
CA LEU A 645 -1.66 -38.23 22.31
C LEU A 645 -1.24 -39.69 22.49
N HIS A 646 -2.11 -40.65 22.17
CA HIS A 646 -1.73 -42.06 22.02
C HIS A 646 -0.94 -42.33 20.72
N GLU A 647 -1.11 -41.53 19.67
CA GLU A 647 -0.28 -41.58 18.46
C GLU A 647 1.09 -40.90 18.66
N ASP A 648 1.14 -39.75 19.35
CA ASP A 648 2.37 -39.00 19.67
C ASP A 648 2.24 -38.32 21.04
N SER A 649 2.80 -38.97 22.06
CA SER A 649 2.77 -38.49 23.45
C SER A 649 3.72 -37.32 23.74
N SER A 650 4.52 -36.88 22.76
CA SER A 650 5.34 -35.67 22.87
C SER A 650 4.57 -34.38 22.61
N LEU A 651 3.37 -34.49 22.00
CA LEU A 651 2.50 -33.36 21.72
C LEU A 651 1.82 -32.83 22.99
N VAL A 652 1.33 -31.60 22.86
CA VAL A 652 0.46 -30.94 23.85
C VAL A 652 -0.65 -30.29 23.05
N PHE A 653 -1.92 -30.49 23.42
CA PHE A 653 -3.06 -29.92 22.70
C PHE A 653 -3.70 -28.78 23.47
N ARG A 654 -4.33 -27.86 22.74
CA ARG A 654 -5.18 -26.79 23.28
C ARG A 654 -6.50 -26.78 22.50
N LEU A 655 -7.61 -26.62 23.20
CA LEU A 655 -8.97 -26.68 22.65
C LEU A 655 -9.61 -25.31 22.78
N GLY A 656 -10.02 -24.69 21.67
CA GLY A 656 -10.68 -23.38 21.73
C GLY A 656 -11.14 -22.81 20.40
N TYR A 657 -11.70 -21.61 20.47
CA TYR A 657 -12.42 -20.94 19.40
C TYR A 657 -11.75 -19.62 19.03
N HIS A 658 -11.86 -19.20 17.77
CA HIS A 658 -11.50 -17.83 17.38
C HIS A 658 -12.63 -16.86 17.76
N LEU A 659 -12.28 -15.74 18.41
CA LEU A 659 -13.22 -14.70 18.83
C LEU A 659 -14.03 -14.11 17.66
N VAL A 660 -13.38 -13.97 16.49
CA VAL A 660 -14.04 -13.68 15.22
C VAL A 660 -13.64 -14.77 14.22
N PRO A 661 -14.53 -15.72 13.88
CA PRO A 661 -14.19 -16.83 13.00
C PRO A 661 -13.99 -16.36 11.55
N SER A 662 -13.08 -17.03 10.83
CA SER A 662 -12.77 -16.73 9.42
C SER A 662 -13.72 -17.42 8.42
N MET A 663 -14.53 -18.37 8.90
CA MET A 663 -15.51 -19.15 8.14
C MET A 663 -16.68 -19.49 9.07
N ARG A 664 -17.89 -19.49 8.53
CA ARG A 664 -19.05 -20.20 9.08
C ARG A 664 -18.85 -21.69 8.79
N GLN A 665 -19.16 -22.65 9.65
CA GLN A 665 -19.95 -22.69 10.89
C GLN A 665 -19.10 -22.56 12.17
N LEU A 666 -19.70 -22.42 13.36
CA LEU A 666 -18.96 -22.47 14.64
C LEU A 666 -18.11 -23.75 14.72
N HIS A 667 -16.80 -23.56 14.94
CA HIS A 667 -15.82 -24.64 15.00
C HIS A 667 -14.87 -24.49 16.19
N LEU A 668 -14.72 -25.57 16.95
CA LEU A 668 -13.68 -25.76 17.95
C LEU A 668 -12.41 -26.24 17.27
N HIS A 669 -11.30 -25.52 17.47
CA HIS A 669 -9.97 -25.97 17.07
C HIS A 669 -9.41 -26.92 18.13
N VAL A 670 -9.02 -28.13 17.71
CA VAL A 670 -8.17 -29.04 18.50
C VAL A 670 -6.78 -28.98 17.88
N ILE A 671 -5.85 -28.25 18.52
CA ILE A 671 -4.56 -27.89 17.91
C ILE A 671 -3.35 -28.23 18.80
N SER A 672 -2.37 -28.91 18.23
CA SER A 672 -1.11 -29.21 18.90
C SER A 672 -0.22 -27.96 19.02
N GLN A 673 0.47 -27.80 20.15
CA GLN A 673 1.19 -26.57 20.50
C GLN A 673 2.62 -26.49 19.94
N ASP A 674 3.05 -27.44 19.12
CA ASP A 674 4.32 -27.38 18.38
C ASP A 674 4.33 -26.27 17.31
N PHE A 675 3.16 -25.95 16.73
CA PHE A 675 2.98 -25.00 15.62
C PHE A 675 3.91 -25.25 14.40
N ASN A 676 4.35 -26.49 14.21
CA ASN A 676 5.20 -26.93 13.11
C ASN A 676 4.39 -27.29 11.87
N SER A 677 4.02 -26.28 11.08
CA SER A 677 3.35 -26.49 9.79
C SER A 677 3.75 -25.48 8.71
N ASN A 678 3.80 -25.94 7.46
CA ASN A 678 3.98 -25.10 6.28
C ASN A 678 2.85 -24.07 6.05
N HIS A 679 1.69 -24.20 6.69
CA HIS A 679 0.53 -23.30 6.53
C HIS A 679 0.50 -22.17 7.60
N LEU A 680 1.30 -22.29 8.67
CA LEU A 680 1.64 -21.17 9.54
C LEU A 680 2.62 -20.24 8.81
N LYS A 681 2.07 -19.29 8.02
CA LYS A 681 2.83 -18.48 7.05
C LYS A 681 3.02 -17.02 7.47
N ASN A 682 2.10 -16.44 8.25
CA ASN A 682 2.10 -15.00 8.54
C ASN A 682 1.77 -14.68 10.01
N LYS A 683 1.88 -13.39 10.35
CA LYS A 683 1.71 -12.88 11.71
C LYS A 683 0.30 -13.08 12.28
N LYS A 684 -0.75 -12.91 11.47
CA LYS A 684 -2.14 -13.15 11.90
C LYS A 684 -2.36 -14.63 12.27
N HIS A 685 -1.82 -15.57 11.47
CA HIS A 685 -1.92 -17.01 11.75
C HIS A 685 -1.24 -17.45 13.06
N TRP A 686 -0.26 -16.69 13.56
CA TRP A 686 0.31 -16.95 14.90
C TRP A 686 -0.57 -16.35 15.99
N ASN A 687 -0.87 -15.05 15.85
CA ASN A 687 -1.56 -14.29 16.88
C ASN A 687 -2.99 -14.81 17.13
N SER A 688 -3.66 -15.36 16.11
CA SER A 688 -5.03 -15.88 16.26
C SER A 688 -5.14 -17.06 17.22
N PHE A 689 -4.07 -17.84 17.41
CA PHE A 689 -4.00 -18.95 18.39
C PHE A 689 -3.26 -18.57 19.68
N ASN A 690 -2.38 -17.57 19.64
CA ASN A 690 -1.40 -17.29 20.71
C ASN A 690 -1.64 -15.95 21.44
N THR A 691 -2.81 -15.34 21.25
CA THR A 691 -3.33 -14.17 21.99
C THR A 691 -4.74 -14.47 22.51
N ALA A 692 -5.39 -13.53 23.22
CA ALA A 692 -6.76 -13.69 23.72
C ALA A 692 -7.85 -13.78 22.62
N PHE A 693 -7.46 -13.61 21.34
CA PHE A 693 -8.28 -13.89 20.18
C PHE A 693 -8.59 -15.40 20.06
N PHE A 694 -7.78 -16.27 20.69
CA PHE A 694 -8.12 -17.66 20.96
C PHE A 694 -8.76 -17.75 22.35
N ARG A 695 -10.04 -18.11 22.39
CA ARG A 695 -10.80 -18.34 23.63
C ARG A 695 -10.80 -19.83 23.92
N ASP A 696 -10.24 -20.25 25.05
CA ASP A 696 -10.21 -21.66 25.45
C ASP A 696 -11.61 -22.21 25.67
N SER A 697 -11.82 -23.49 25.34
CA SER A 697 -13.16 -24.08 25.33
C SER A 697 -13.77 -24.20 26.73
N VAL A 698 -12.94 -24.38 27.76
CA VAL A 698 -13.37 -24.44 29.17
C VAL A 698 -13.78 -23.06 29.69
N ASP A 699 -12.97 -22.04 29.42
CA ASP A 699 -13.27 -20.61 29.65
C ASP A 699 -14.63 -20.23 29.04
N VAL A 700 -14.88 -20.62 27.78
CA VAL A 700 -16.15 -20.31 27.09
C VAL A 700 -17.32 -21.07 27.70
N ILE A 701 -17.17 -22.35 28.04
CA ILE A 701 -18.24 -23.14 28.68
C ILE A 701 -18.62 -22.55 30.04
N GLU A 702 -17.64 -22.18 30.86
CA GLU A 702 -17.89 -21.51 32.15
C GLU A 702 -18.49 -20.11 31.97
N GLU A 703 -17.99 -19.34 31.00
CA GLU A 703 -18.51 -18.00 30.67
C GLU A 703 -19.98 -18.04 30.27
N ILE A 704 -20.37 -18.95 29.36
CA ILE A 704 -21.79 -19.16 28.99
C ILE A 704 -22.58 -19.59 30.22
N LYS A 705 -22.15 -20.64 30.93
CA LYS A 705 -22.86 -21.20 32.08
C LYS A 705 -23.16 -20.16 33.17
N ASN A 706 -22.27 -19.18 33.36
CA ASN A 706 -22.39 -18.15 34.40
C ASN A 706 -23.07 -16.85 33.92
N HIS A 707 -23.03 -16.51 32.62
CA HIS A 707 -23.49 -15.20 32.10
C HIS A 707 -24.48 -15.27 30.93
N GLY A 708 -24.79 -16.46 30.42
CA GLY A 708 -25.74 -16.72 29.33
C GLY A 708 -25.29 -16.31 27.92
N LYS A 709 -24.10 -15.73 27.75
CA LYS A 709 -23.51 -15.28 26.47
C LYS A 709 -21.99 -15.07 26.59
N ALA A 710 -21.26 -15.16 25.47
CA ALA A 710 -19.82 -14.93 25.43
C ALA A 710 -19.45 -13.44 25.51
N THR A 711 -18.36 -13.08 26.20
CA THR A 711 -17.88 -11.69 26.24
C THR A 711 -17.04 -11.39 25.01
N ILE A 712 -17.63 -10.71 24.04
CA ILE A 712 -16.90 -10.17 22.89
C ILE A 712 -16.40 -8.76 23.22
N LYS A 713 -15.07 -8.59 23.23
CA LYS A 713 -14.39 -7.29 23.24
C LYS A 713 -13.77 -7.07 21.86
N ASP A 714 -14.07 -5.92 21.25
CA ASP A 714 -13.54 -5.59 19.92
C ASP A 714 -12.07 -5.17 20.00
N GLU A 715 -11.18 -6.15 19.83
CA GLU A 715 -9.73 -5.95 19.86
C GLU A 715 -9.05 -6.58 18.64
N ASP A 716 -9.42 -6.15 17.42
CA ASP A 716 -8.70 -6.49 16.16
C ASP A 716 -7.19 -6.12 16.22
N SER A 717 -6.82 -5.26 17.17
CA SER A 717 -5.44 -4.98 17.59
C SER A 717 -4.66 -6.22 18.04
N GLN A 718 -5.30 -7.27 18.59
CA GLN A 718 -4.64 -8.49 19.07
C GLN A 718 -3.97 -9.27 17.93
N LEU A 719 -4.62 -9.35 16.77
CA LEU A 719 -4.03 -9.93 15.55
C LEU A 719 -2.80 -9.14 15.06
N SER A 720 -2.61 -7.89 15.51
CA SER A 720 -1.46 -7.04 15.22
C SER A 720 -0.34 -7.09 16.29
N MET A 721 -0.53 -7.77 17.43
CA MET A 721 0.44 -7.84 18.53
C MET A 721 1.81 -8.40 18.11
N GLU A 722 2.86 -8.07 18.87
CA GLU A 722 4.21 -8.58 18.63
C GLU A 722 4.26 -10.11 18.63
N LEU A 723 4.96 -10.71 17.66
CA LEU A 723 5.13 -12.16 17.58
C LEU A 723 5.92 -12.66 18.78
N ARG A 724 5.25 -13.36 19.70
CA ARG A 724 5.86 -13.86 20.93
C ARG A 724 5.71 -15.37 21.05
N CYS A 725 6.79 -16.04 21.46
CA CYS A 725 6.76 -17.47 21.79
C CYS A 725 5.68 -17.74 22.83
N HIS A 726 4.86 -18.79 22.67
CA HIS A 726 3.77 -19.06 23.61
C HIS A 726 4.27 -19.57 24.97
N ARG A 727 5.45 -20.23 24.99
CA ARG A 727 6.20 -20.63 26.20
C ARG A 727 6.89 -19.43 26.85
N CYS A 728 8.15 -19.15 26.53
CA CYS A 728 8.97 -18.13 27.20
C CYS A 728 8.60 -16.65 26.92
N ARG A 729 7.54 -16.37 26.15
CA ARG A 729 7.09 -15.02 25.75
C ARG A 729 8.16 -14.13 25.05
N SER A 730 9.27 -14.72 24.61
CA SER A 730 10.32 -14.04 23.83
C SER A 730 9.78 -13.46 22.52
N ALA A 731 10.25 -12.28 22.13
CA ALA A 731 9.77 -11.58 20.94
C ALA A 731 10.60 -11.91 19.68
N HIS A 732 9.92 -12.11 18.55
CA HIS A 732 10.51 -12.51 17.27
C HIS A 732 10.11 -11.55 16.14
N PRO A 733 11.01 -11.23 15.19
CA PRO A 733 10.71 -10.25 14.15
C PRO A 733 9.86 -10.83 12.99
N ASN A 734 9.81 -12.16 12.84
CA ASN A 734 9.10 -12.84 11.76
C ASN A 734 8.82 -14.32 12.10
N ILE A 735 7.90 -14.95 11.34
CA ILE A 735 7.51 -16.35 11.52
C ILE A 735 8.68 -17.34 11.37
N PRO A 736 9.61 -17.22 10.41
CA PRO A 736 10.76 -18.14 10.32
C PRO A 736 11.63 -18.19 11.57
N ARG A 737 11.97 -17.03 12.17
CA ARG A 737 12.74 -17.00 13.44
C ARG A 737 11.92 -17.53 14.62
N LEU A 738 10.62 -17.24 14.65
CA LEU A 738 9.72 -17.74 15.67
C LEU A 738 9.64 -19.28 15.65
N LYS A 739 9.44 -19.89 14.48
CA LYS A 739 9.45 -21.36 14.31
C LYS A 739 10.78 -21.98 14.73
N SER A 740 11.89 -21.44 14.22
CA SER A 740 13.25 -21.87 14.57
C SER A 740 13.59 -21.72 16.05
N HIS A 741 12.81 -20.95 16.81
CA HIS A 741 12.91 -20.85 18.25
C HIS A 741 11.99 -21.84 18.97
N ILE A 742 10.74 -21.98 18.53
CA ILE A 742 9.75 -22.90 19.15
C ILE A 742 10.26 -24.34 19.10
N SER A 743 10.85 -24.76 17.98
CA SER A 743 11.41 -26.11 17.79
C SER A 743 12.57 -26.46 18.74
N ILE A 744 13.06 -25.51 19.53
CA ILE A 744 14.10 -25.69 20.55
C ILE A 744 13.71 -25.07 21.92
N CYS A 745 12.47 -24.60 22.09
CA CYS A 745 12.07 -23.81 23.26
C CYS A 745 11.66 -24.70 24.45
N GLN A 746 12.61 -25.08 25.30
CA GLN A 746 12.36 -25.89 26.50
C GLN A 746 11.86 -25.11 27.73
N ALA A 747 11.41 -23.87 27.55
CA ALA A 747 10.73 -23.16 28.63
C ALA A 747 9.33 -23.75 28.89
N PRO A 748 8.81 -23.73 30.13
CA PRO A 748 7.46 -24.17 30.42
C PRO A 748 6.42 -23.27 29.74
N PHE A 749 5.18 -23.76 29.65
CA PHE A 749 4.05 -22.92 29.31
C PHE A 749 3.78 -21.90 30.43
N PRO A 750 3.21 -20.72 30.13
CA PRO A 750 2.77 -19.75 31.14
C PRO A 750 1.73 -20.36 32.09
N HIS A 751 1.76 -19.93 33.35
CA HIS A 751 0.89 -20.41 34.43
C HIS A 751 -0.59 -20.50 34.02
N ALA A 752 -1.13 -19.43 33.43
CA ALA A 752 -2.51 -19.35 32.95
C ALA A 752 -2.89 -20.32 31.81
N LEU A 753 -1.95 -21.09 31.24
CA LEU A 753 -2.22 -22.22 30.33
C LEU A 753 -1.97 -23.60 30.98
N LEU A 754 -1.27 -23.64 32.11
CA LEU A 754 -1.09 -24.86 32.91
C LEU A 754 -2.26 -25.08 33.88
N GLU A 755 -2.97 -24.01 34.24
CA GLU A 755 -4.19 -24.02 35.06
C GLU A 755 -5.45 -24.34 34.23
N ASN A 756 -6.55 -24.61 34.94
CA ASN A 756 -7.93 -24.74 34.45
C ASN A 756 -8.19 -25.76 33.31
N GLY A 757 -7.21 -26.61 32.96
CA GLY A 757 -7.37 -27.59 31.89
C GLY A 757 -7.21 -27.02 30.48
N HIS A 758 -6.60 -25.85 30.32
CA HIS A 758 -6.35 -25.24 29.00
C HIS A 758 -5.47 -26.09 28.09
N LEU A 759 -4.52 -26.85 28.66
CA LEU A 759 -3.64 -27.74 27.92
C LEU A 759 -3.95 -29.21 28.23
N VAL A 760 -4.22 -29.99 27.18
CA VAL A 760 -4.33 -31.45 27.24
C VAL A 760 -2.94 -32.04 27.02
N LEU A 761 -2.51 -32.86 27.97
CA LEU A 761 -1.19 -33.50 28.03
C LEU A 761 -1.38 -35.02 28.00
N ALA A 762 -0.36 -35.75 27.56
CA ALA A 762 -0.35 -37.21 27.72
C ALA A 762 -0.50 -37.58 29.21
N PRO A 763 -1.25 -38.65 29.55
CA PRO A 763 -1.36 -39.11 30.93
C PRO A 763 0.01 -39.35 31.57
N LYS A 764 0.18 -38.93 32.83
CA LYS A 764 1.35 -39.31 33.62
C LYS A 764 1.21 -40.77 34.03
N THR A 765 1.95 -41.63 33.34
CA THR A 765 2.23 -43.03 33.71
C THR A 765 3.08 -43.12 34.96
#